data_AF-A0A4R2M5H0-F1
#
_entry.id   AF-A0A4R2M5H0-F1
#
_cell.length_a   1.000
_cell.length_b   1.000
_cell.length_c   1.000
_cell.angle_alpha   90.00
_cell.angle_beta   90.00
_cell.angle_gamma   90.00
#
_symmetry.space_group_name_H-M   'P 1'
#
loop_
_entity.id
_entity.type
_entity.pdbx_description
1 polymer ?
#
loop_
_entity_poly.entity_id
_entity_poly.type
_entity_poly.pdbx_seq_one_letter_code
_entity_poly.pdbx_strand_id
1 'polypeptide(L)'
;MTEPPDAAPAYTVPVRALCAFAAKTGDLDLRFTPAPTAAEGMAGHRRVAARRGPGHESEVALEGRWQQLRVRGRADGVDLGRALVEEVKTHRGPVERIPEHHRALHRAQARVYGALLAATHELPRLTVRVLYWDVDRESETTFDETLTAAELQAHFEALCQRFAAWAEAELAHRAARDAALAALAWPHDAFRAGQRELATAVYNAARAGRPLLAQAPTGIGKTMATLFPTLKALPGQRLDRVFFLAAKTPGRRLALDALATLRAGGARPLRVLQLVARDKACAEPGRACHGDDCRLARGFYDRLPAARQAALGALAHDPEALPAVAAEHAVCPYYLAQEMARWSDVVVGDFNYVFDSGALLHALLQENGWRAVALVDEAHNLVSRAREMYSATLDAAAVRAAKRTAPAALKRPVERVARALGALAKAGDVPFEVADAAPDKLLDALRNYISAASELAVQQPTALAGDALQLHFDALRFAELAELLDPATSQFDLTRRPSARGKPEAVACVRCVVPAPFIKPRFEALHTTVLFSATLAPAPYQRDLLGLGEGAAWLDCESPFDAAQLAVRIAPLSTRYADREASLAPLAALIARQYAEMPGNYLAFFSSFDYLERTAAALQAAAPELPLRCQQRRMDEAERRAFVDSFAEGGRQIGLAVLGGAFGEGIDLPGSRLVGAFVATLGLPPVDAVQESMKARLEARFGAGWAYTYLVPGLQKVVQAAGRVIRTPEDRGVLHLVDDRFGRAEVRALLPGWWRVRRGGAGD
;
A
#
# COMPACT_ATOMS: atom_id res chain seq x y z
N MET A 1 16.35 27.52 41.22
CA MET A 1 14.90 27.24 41.29
C MET A 1 14.72 25.75 41.10
N THR A 2 14.58 25.02 42.20
CA THR A 2 14.33 23.57 42.24
C THR A 2 12.82 23.34 42.07
N GLU A 3 12.41 22.70 40.98
CA GLU A 3 11.03 22.24 40.79
C GLU A 3 10.63 21.21 41.87
N PRO A 4 9.35 21.18 42.28
CA PRO A 4 8.89 20.27 43.33
C PRO A 4 8.89 18.80 42.85
N PRO A 5 9.26 17.84 43.72
CA PRO A 5 9.48 16.43 43.36
C PRO A 5 8.20 15.62 43.00
N ASP A 6 7.03 16.25 42.95
CA ASP A 6 5.72 15.59 42.85
C ASP A 6 4.91 15.94 41.58
N ALA A 7 5.52 16.64 40.60
CA ALA A 7 4.88 16.83 39.31
C ALA A 7 4.79 15.50 38.54
N ALA A 8 3.59 15.15 38.04
CA ALA A 8 3.41 13.99 37.18
C ALA A 8 4.30 14.14 35.93
N PRO A 9 4.99 13.07 35.48
CA PRO A 9 5.92 13.17 34.36
C PRO A 9 5.18 13.60 33.08
N ALA A 10 5.70 14.64 32.40
CA ALA A 10 5.10 15.17 31.18
C ALA A 10 5.13 14.16 30.01
N TYR A 11 6.07 13.21 30.02
CA TYR A 11 6.19 12.21 28.95
C TYR A 11 6.67 10.87 29.48
N THR A 12 6.04 9.76 29.05
CA THR A 12 6.50 8.40 29.34
C THR A 12 7.04 7.74 28.07
N VAL A 13 8.29 7.27 28.10
CA VAL A 13 8.95 6.60 26.96
C VAL A 13 9.38 5.17 27.33
N PRO A 14 9.07 4.17 26.47
CA PRO A 14 9.65 2.83 26.62
C PRO A 14 11.17 2.84 26.41
N VAL A 15 11.94 2.07 27.20
CA VAL A 15 13.40 1.92 27.03
C VAL A 15 13.79 1.62 25.58
N ARG A 16 13.08 0.69 24.94
CA ARG A 16 13.28 0.34 23.52
C ARG A 16 13.15 1.56 22.59
N ALA A 17 12.14 2.40 22.81
CA ALA A 17 11.88 3.58 21.97
C ALA A 17 12.94 4.68 22.21
N LEU A 18 13.33 4.90 23.47
CA LEU A 18 14.41 5.82 23.82
C LEU A 18 15.71 5.44 23.12
N CYS A 19 16.13 4.17 23.25
CA CYS A 19 17.36 3.70 22.63
C CYS A 19 17.28 3.72 21.10
N ALA A 20 16.13 3.33 20.52
CA ALA A 20 15.95 3.37 19.07
C ALA A 20 16.06 4.78 18.49
N PHE A 21 15.65 5.80 19.26
CA PHE A 21 15.74 7.20 18.87
C PHE A 21 17.16 7.78 19.06
N ALA A 22 17.79 7.52 20.22
CA ALA A 22 18.96 8.26 20.69
C ALA A 22 20.30 7.52 20.57
N ALA A 23 20.28 6.20 20.36
CA ALA A 23 21.48 5.35 20.40
C ALA A 23 21.86 4.68 19.06
N LYS A 24 21.03 4.78 18.01
CA LYS A 24 21.39 4.25 16.68
C LYS A 24 22.52 5.09 16.06
N THR A 25 23.56 4.41 15.57
CA THR A 25 24.75 5.00 14.93
C THR A 25 25.22 4.14 13.76
N GLY A 26 26.05 4.68 12.87
CA GLY A 26 26.65 3.96 11.75
C GLY A 26 25.77 3.82 10.51
N ASP A 27 26.00 2.76 9.74
CA ASP A 27 25.45 2.58 8.41
C ASP A 27 24.00 2.08 8.43
N LEU A 28 23.21 2.56 7.48
CA LEU A 28 22.02 1.86 7.01
C LEU A 28 22.49 0.60 6.28
N ASP A 29 21.94 -0.55 6.65
CA ASP A 29 22.30 -1.83 6.06
C ASP A 29 21.05 -2.69 5.85
N LEU A 30 20.73 -2.94 4.58
CA LEU A 30 19.61 -3.78 4.17
C LEU A 30 20.03 -5.12 3.59
N ARG A 31 21.29 -5.54 3.81
CA ARG A 31 21.68 -6.89 3.44
C ARG A 31 20.72 -7.87 4.14
N PHE A 32 20.12 -8.76 3.35
CA PHE A 32 19.12 -9.68 3.87
C PHE A 32 19.78 -10.54 4.96
N THR A 33 19.25 -10.42 6.16
CA THR A 33 19.67 -11.19 7.32
C THR A 33 18.44 -11.95 7.80
N PRO A 34 18.42 -13.28 7.70
CA PRO A 34 17.34 -14.08 8.24
C PRO A 34 17.08 -13.74 9.70
N ALA A 35 15.82 -13.46 10.01
CA ALA A 35 15.38 -13.15 11.36
C ALA A 35 14.50 -14.30 11.89
N PRO A 36 14.58 -14.65 13.18
CA PRO A 36 13.60 -15.51 13.80
C PRO A 36 12.19 -14.94 13.69
N THR A 37 11.19 -15.81 13.62
CA THR A 37 9.79 -15.41 13.78
C THR A 37 9.53 -14.91 15.20
N ALA A 38 8.45 -14.16 15.41
CA ALA A 38 8.07 -13.71 16.76
C ALA A 38 7.87 -14.88 17.75
N ALA A 39 7.33 -16.01 17.27
CA ALA A 39 7.15 -17.22 18.08
C ALA A 39 8.49 -17.85 18.49
N GLU A 40 9.44 -17.93 17.56
CA GLU A 40 10.81 -18.41 17.84
C GLU A 40 11.54 -17.46 18.78
N GLY A 41 11.33 -16.14 18.63
CA GLY A 41 11.81 -15.13 19.57
C GLY A 41 11.35 -15.42 21.00
N MET A 42 10.03 -15.53 21.21
CA MET A 42 9.47 -15.84 22.53
C MET A 42 9.91 -17.20 23.07
N ALA A 43 10.09 -18.20 22.21
CA ALA A 43 10.62 -19.51 22.62
C ALA A 43 12.08 -19.42 23.06
N GLY A 44 12.90 -18.64 22.35
CA GLY A 44 14.30 -18.37 22.69
C GLY A 44 14.44 -17.70 24.05
N HIS A 45 13.67 -16.62 24.32
CA HIS A 45 13.69 -15.95 25.63
C HIS A 45 13.31 -16.92 26.77
N ARG A 46 12.25 -17.73 26.59
CA ARG A 46 11.84 -18.74 27.58
C ARG A 46 12.91 -19.81 27.82
N ARG A 47 13.61 -20.26 26.77
CA ARG A 47 14.71 -21.23 26.90
C ARG A 47 15.90 -20.65 27.64
N VAL A 48 16.27 -19.41 27.37
CA VAL A 48 17.35 -18.72 28.08
C VAL A 48 16.99 -18.58 29.56
N ALA A 49 15.79 -18.07 29.87
CA ALA A 49 15.30 -17.95 31.25
C ALA A 49 15.31 -19.30 32.00
N ALA A 50 14.87 -20.38 31.37
CA ALA A 50 14.86 -21.72 31.97
C ALA A 50 16.26 -22.28 32.27
N ARG A 51 17.32 -21.77 31.63
CA ARG A 51 18.72 -22.16 31.91
C ARG A 51 19.33 -21.39 33.09
N ARG A 52 18.62 -20.44 33.69
CA ARG A 52 19.10 -19.62 34.81
C ARG A 52 18.76 -20.26 36.16
N GLY A 53 19.56 -19.93 37.18
CA GLY A 53 19.41 -20.46 38.55
C GLY A 53 18.33 -19.74 39.37
N PRO A 54 18.06 -20.19 40.61
CA PRO A 54 16.97 -19.68 41.44
C PRO A 54 17.09 -18.21 41.87
N GLY A 55 18.26 -17.58 41.73
CA GLY A 55 18.47 -16.14 41.99
C GLY A 55 18.18 -15.22 40.80
N HIS A 56 17.73 -15.79 39.67
CA HIS A 56 17.40 -15.04 38.46
C HIS A 56 15.90 -14.78 38.36
N GLU A 57 15.53 -13.52 38.18
CA GLU A 57 14.17 -13.09 37.90
C GLU A 57 14.06 -12.66 36.43
N SER A 58 13.02 -13.14 35.73
CA SER A 58 12.79 -12.81 34.31
C SER A 58 11.68 -11.77 34.15
N GLU A 59 11.74 -10.99 33.05
CA GLU A 59 10.72 -9.97 32.70
C GLU A 59 10.51 -8.90 33.79
N VAL A 60 11.61 -8.46 34.42
CA VAL A 60 11.58 -7.52 35.54
C VAL A 60 11.24 -6.11 35.05
N ALA A 61 10.13 -5.56 35.56
CA ALA A 61 9.73 -4.19 35.27
C ALA A 61 10.66 -3.20 35.96
N LEU A 62 11.27 -2.33 35.18
CA LEU A 62 12.16 -1.27 35.65
C LEU A 62 11.67 0.08 35.18
N GLU A 63 11.81 1.09 36.04
CA GLU A 63 11.49 2.46 35.71
C GLU A 63 12.43 3.46 36.38
N GLY A 64 12.55 4.63 35.76
CA GLY A 64 13.31 5.74 36.29
C GLY A 64 12.75 7.07 35.78
N ARG A 65 13.15 8.14 36.45
CA ARG A 65 12.77 9.51 36.08
C ARG A 65 14.02 10.32 35.77
N TRP A 66 13.94 11.13 34.73
CA TRP A 66 14.93 12.13 34.39
C TRP A 66 14.21 13.41 33.99
N GLN A 67 14.30 14.45 34.83
CA GLN A 67 13.49 15.67 34.70
C GLN A 67 11.99 15.30 34.54
N GLN A 68 11.36 15.75 33.45
CA GLN A 68 9.95 15.50 33.13
C GLN A 68 9.71 14.17 32.38
N LEU A 69 10.76 13.39 32.10
CA LEU A 69 10.67 12.10 31.42
C LEU A 69 10.56 10.95 32.43
N ARG A 70 9.57 10.08 32.24
CA ARG A 70 9.53 8.74 32.84
C ARG A 70 9.96 7.72 31.80
N VAL A 71 11.05 7.01 32.09
CA VAL A 71 11.54 5.91 31.25
C VAL A 71 11.15 4.60 31.92
N ARG A 72 10.52 3.69 31.18
CA ARG A 72 10.12 2.38 31.71
C ARG A 72 10.31 1.26 30.71
N GLY A 73 10.53 0.06 31.19
CA GLY A 73 10.63 -1.13 30.35
C GLY A 73 10.62 -2.41 31.18
N ARG A 74 10.88 -3.53 30.51
CA ARG A 74 11.06 -4.83 31.15
C ARG A 74 12.42 -5.37 30.71
N ALA A 75 13.31 -5.57 31.68
CA ALA A 75 14.56 -6.28 31.43
C ALA A 75 14.25 -7.77 31.28
N ASP A 76 14.91 -8.44 30.33
CA ASP A 76 14.68 -9.87 30.09
C ASP A 76 15.08 -10.70 31.31
N GLY A 77 16.13 -10.30 32.03
CA GLY A 77 16.57 -10.97 33.25
C GLY A 77 17.37 -10.11 34.23
N VAL A 78 17.25 -10.40 35.52
CA VAL A 78 17.98 -9.75 36.62
C VAL A 78 18.44 -10.80 37.62
N ASP A 79 19.67 -10.70 38.12
CA ASP A 79 20.17 -11.48 39.27
C ASP A 79 20.84 -10.51 40.24
N LEU A 80 20.11 -10.15 41.30
CA LEU A 80 20.59 -9.19 42.31
C LEU A 80 21.76 -9.74 43.12
N GLY A 81 21.81 -11.05 43.36
CA GLY A 81 22.91 -11.70 44.09
C GLY A 81 24.23 -11.60 43.34
N ARG A 82 24.19 -11.51 42.00
CA ARG A 82 25.36 -11.29 41.14
C ARG A 82 25.54 -9.86 40.67
N ALA A 83 24.65 -8.94 41.08
CA ALA A 83 24.54 -7.60 40.51
C ALA A 83 24.60 -7.65 38.97
N LEU A 84 23.63 -8.33 38.35
CA LEU A 84 23.57 -8.58 36.90
C LEU A 84 22.21 -8.17 36.33
N VAL A 85 22.24 -7.49 35.19
CA VAL A 85 21.08 -7.32 34.30
C VAL A 85 21.39 -7.93 32.93
N GLU A 86 20.40 -8.61 32.35
CA GLU A 86 20.52 -9.35 31.10
C GLU A 86 19.45 -8.88 30.10
N GLU A 87 19.89 -8.55 28.88
CA GLU A 87 19.04 -8.29 27.72
C GLU A 87 19.27 -9.40 26.69
N VAL A 88 18.21 -10.09 26.29
CA VAL A 88 18.24 -11.25 25.39
C VAL A 88 17.83 -10.83 23.98
N LYS A 89 18.56 -11.31 22.99
CA LYS A 89 18.29 -11.11 21.56
C LYS A 89 18.37 -12.43 20.82
N THR A 90 17.25 -12.84 20.24
CA THR A 90 17.21 -14.02 19.38
C THR A 90 17.65 -13.67 17.96
N HIS A 91 18.50 -14.49 17.37
CA HIS A 91 19.05 -14.29 16.03
C HIS A 91 19.30 -15.62 15.31
N ARG A 92 19.68 -15.54 14.03
CA ARG A 92 20.15 -16.66 13.21
C ARG A 92 21.53 -16.37 12.67
N GLY A 93 22.43 -17.34 12.79
CA GLY A 93 23.79 -17.24 12.25
C GLY A 93 24.79 -16.55 13.17
N PRO A 94 26.04 -16.31 12.69
CA PRO A 94 27.11 -15.77 13.54
C PRO A 94 26.82 -14.36 14.07
N VAL A 95 27.06 -14.14 15.36
CA VAL A 95 26.81 -12.87 16.06
C VAL A 95 27.63 -11.71 15.47
N GLU A 96 28.81 -11.99 14.95
CA GLU A 96 29.71 -11.00 14.34
C GLU A 96 29.08 -10.35 13.11
N ARG A 97 28.08 -10.99 12.50
CA ARG A 97 27.36 -10.47 11.33
C ARG A 97 26.15 -9.62 11.65
N ILE A 98 25.71 -9.59 12.92
CA ILE A 98 24.68 -8.63 13.33
C ILE A 98 25.22 -7.23 13.07
N PRO A 99 24.53 -6.36 12.29
CA PRO A 99 25.04 -5.04 11.97
C PRO A 99 25.41 -4.25 13.24
N GLU A 100 26.51 -3.51 13.18
CA GLU A 100 27.03 -2.80 14.37
C GLU A 100 25.99 -1.84 14.98
N HIS A 101 25.17 -1.20 14.13
CA HIS A 101 24.09 -0.33 14.58
C HIS A 101 23.01 -1.07 15.40
N HIS A 102 22.74 -2.36 15.11
CA HIS A 102 21.84 -3.19 15.92
C HIS A 102 22.51 -3.59 17.24
N ARG A 103 23.80 -3.98 17.22
CA ARG A 103 24.52 -4.32 18.45
C ARG A 103 24.64 -3.11 19.39
N ALA A 104 24.91 -1.93 18.84
CA ALA A 104 24.94 -0.69 19.59
C ALA A 104 23.59 -0.40 20.26
N LEU A 105 22.49 -0.62 19.55
CA LEU A 105 21.14 -0.48 20.10
C LEU A 105 20.87 -1.47 21.25
N HIS A 106 21.26 -2.73 21.11
CA HIS A 106 21.07 -3.75 22.15
C HIS A 106 21.90 -3.44 23.40
N ARG A 107 23.16 -3.00 23.24
CA ARG A 107 24.01 -2.54 24.36
C ARG A 107 23.41 -1.33 25.05
N ALA A 108 22.87 -0.37 24.30
CA ALA A 108 22.20 0.79 24.89
C ALA A 108 20.98 0.40 25.71
N GLN A 109 20.14 -0.54 25.23
CA GLN A 109 19.00 -1.06 26.00
C GLN A 109 19.44 -1.70 27.31
N ALA A 110 20.42 -2.61 27.26
CA ALA A 110 20.94 -3.29 28.45
C ALA A 110 21.56 -2.31 29.46
N ARG A 111 22.32 -1.31 28.99
CA ARG A 111 22.89 -0.26 29.86
C ARG A 111 21.83 0.62 30.49
N VAL A 112 20.75 0.95 29.78
CA VAL A 112 19.62 1.70 30.38
C VAL A 112 18.96 0.87 31.47
N TYR A 113 18.67 -0.42 31.23
CA TYR A 113 18.17 -1.29 32.30
C TYR A 113 19.15 -1.39 33.47
N GLY A 114 20.45 -1.43 33.19
CA GLY A 114 21.49 -1.39 34.23
C GLY A 114 21.44 -0.12 35.07
N ALA A 115 21.27 1.05 34.45
CA ALA A 115 21.13 2.32 35.16
C ALA A 115 19.89 2.32 36.07
N LEU A 116 18.74 1.86 35.54
CA LEU A 116 17.49 1.78 36.29
C LEU A 116 17.60 0.81 37.47
N LEU A 117 18.23 -0.36 37.27
CA LEU A 117 18.44 -1.35 38.32
C LEU A 117 19.40 -0.84 39.40
N ALA A 118 20.50 -0.20 39.00
CA ALA A 118 21.48 0.39 39.92
C ALA A 118 20.84 1.45 40.81
N ALA A 119 20.00 2.33 40.23
CA ALA A 119 19.29 3.35 40.97
C ALA A 119 18.23 2.77 41.92
N THR A 120 17.51 1.73 41.48
CA THR A 120 16.43 1.11 42.27
C THR A 120 16.96 0.34 43.48
N HIS A 121 18.11 -0.33 43.35
CA HIS A 121 18.68 -1.20 44.38
C HIS A 121 19.99 -0.65 44.99
N GLU A 122 20.33 0.60 44.73
CA GLU A 122 21.52 1.28 45.25
C GLU A 122 22.84 0.52 44.98
N LEU A 123 22.94 -0.15 43.82
CA LEU A 123 24.11 -0.95 43.47
C LEU A 123 25.26 -0.03 43.02
N PRO A 124 26.44 -0.04 43.67
CA PRO A 124 27.56 0.83 43.28
C PRO A 124 28.17 0.44 41.92
N ARG A 125 28.01 -0.83 41.55
CA ARG A 125 28.41 -1.40 40.26
C ARG A 125 27.57 -2.63 39.94
N LEU A 126 27.40 -2.92 38.66
CA LEU A 126 26.75 -4.13 38.18
C LEU A 126 27.29 -4.54 36.81
N THR A 127 27.08 -5.80 36.48
CA THR A 127 27.37 -6.35 35.16
C THR A 127 26.14 -6.17 34.28
N VAL A 128 26.35 -5.58 33.12
CA VAL A 128 25.35 -5.49 32.05
C VAL A 128 25.70 -6.54 31.02
N ARG A 129 24.75 -7.42 30.72
CA ARG A 129 24.91 -8.48 29.73
C ARG A 129 23.97 -8.30 28.56
N VAL A 130 24.51 -8.37 27.36
CA VAL A 130 23.72 -8.64 26.16
C VAL A 130 23.96 -10.09 25.76
N LEU A 131 22.89 -10.86 25.65
CA LEU A 131 22.94 -12.26 25.23
C LEU A 131 22.32 -12.41 23.85
N TYR A 132 23.05 -13.05 22.94
CA TYR A 132 22.55 -13.48 21.65
C TYR A 132 22.26 -14.97 21.64
N TRP A 133 21.00 -15.33 21.43
CA TRP A 133 20.52 -16.70 21.33
C TRP A 133 20.40 -17.11 19.87
N ASP A 134 21.20 -18.07 19.42
CA ASP A 134 21.08 -18.66 18.08
C ASP A 134 19.98 -19.72 18.09
N VAL A 135 18.89 -19.47 17.36
CA VAL A 135 17.72 -20.38 17.35
C VAL A 135 18.00 -21.72 16.68
N ASP A 136 18.97 -21.79 15.76
CA ASP A 136 19.29 -23.00 14.99
C ASP A 136 20.32 -23.87 15.72
N ARG A 137 21.31 -23.24 16.36
CA ARG A 137 22.37 -23.95 17.11
C ARG A 137 22.01 -24.20 18.57
N GLU A 138 20.94 -23.59 19.06
CA GLU A 138 20.53 -23.59 20.46
C GLU A 138 21.67 -23.20 21.43
N SER A 139 22.49 -22.24 20.99
CA SER A 139 23.67 -21.74 21.67
C SER A 139 23.51 -20.27 22.06
N GLU A 140 24.12 -19.88 23.19
CA GLU A 140 24.19 -18.50 23.63
C GLU A 140 25.59 -17.91 23.44
N THR A 141 25.66 -16.63 23.10
CA THR A 141 26.90 -15.82 23.11
C THR A 141 26.65 -14.58 23.94
N THR A 142 27.48 -14.33 24.94
CA THR A 142 27.30 -13.23 25.89
C THR A 142 28.36 -12.16 25.72
N PHE A 143 27.95 -10.91 25.94
CA PHE A 143 28.84 -9.75 26.01
C PHE A 143 28.57 -9.05 27.33
N ASP A 144 29.54 -9.12 28.22
CA ASP A 144 29.44 -8.63 29.59
C ASP A 144 30.29 -7.38 29.77
N GLU A 145 29.70 -6.36 30.38
CA GLU A 145 30.38 -5.13 30.76
C GLU A 145 30.07 -4.81 32.22
N THR A 146 31.09 -4.81 33.09
CA THR A 146 30.92 -4.34 34.48
C THR A 146 31.13 -2.85 34.55
N LEU A 147 30.08 -2.12 34.88
CA LEU A 147 30.05 -0.65 34.89
C LEU A 147 29.69 -0.14 36.29
N THR A 148 30.18 1.03 36.64
CA THR A 148 29.78 1.75 37.86
C THR A 148 28.39 2.37 37.69
N ALA A 149 27.70 2.61 38.80
CA ALA A 149 26.42 3.32 38.80
C ALA A 149 26.53 4.69 38.11
N ALA A 150 27.64 5.40 38.32
CA ALA A 150 27.90 6.71 37.73
C ALA A 150 28.00 6.66 36.20
N GLU A 151 28.69 5.67 35.63
CA GLU A 151 28.81 5.50 34.18
C GLU A 151 27.47 5.16 33.54
N LEU A 152 26.70 4.28 34.17
CA LEU A 152 25.37 3.89 33.70
C LEU A 152 24.39 5.05 33.78
N GLN A 153 24.42 5.79 34.88
CA GLN A 153 23.60 6.99 35.04
C GLN A 153 23.96 8.04 33.98
N ALA A 154 25.24 8.36 33.79
CA ALA A 154 25.66 9.30 32.75
C ALA A 154 25.21 8.87 31.34
N HIS A 155 25.27 7.57 31.03
CA HIS A 155 24.77 7.04 29.76
C HIS A 155 23.24 7.22 29.63
N PHE A 156 22.48 6.88 30.67
CA PHE A 156 21.03 7.06 30.72
C PHE A 156 20.62 8.53 30.53
N GLU A 157 21.28 9.44 31.24
CA GLU A 157 21.02 10.89 31.18
C GLU A 157 21.32 11.45 29.79
N ALA A 158 22.41 11.03 29.14
CA ALA A 158 22.75 11.47 27.79
C ALA A 158 21.70 11.04 26.74
N LEU A 159 21.14 9.84 26.86
CA LEU A 159 20.03 9.40 26.00
C LEU A 159 18.75 10.18 26.29
N CYS A 160 18.43 10.39 27.57
CA CYS A 160 17.27 11.17 28.00
C CYS A 160 17.36 12.63 27.50
N GLN A 161 18.53 13.26 27.59
CA GLN A 161 18.73 14.63 27.12
C GLN A 161 18.46 14.77 25.61
N ARG A 162 18.97 13.83 24.79
CA ARG A 162 18.71 13.81 23.34
C ARG A 162 17.23 13.62 23.00
N PHE A 163 16.52 12.86 23.83
CA PHE A 163 15.11 12.56 23.63
C PHE A 163 14.18 13.66 24.17
N ALA A 164 14.51 14.28 25.30
CA ALA A 164 13.65 15.23 26.01
C ALA A 164 13.33 16.46 25.15
N ALA A 165 14.35 17.08 24.55
CA ALA A 165 14.16 18.23 23.67
C ALA A 165 13.25 17.90 22.47
N TRP A 166 13.37 16.68 21.93
CA TRP A 166 12.50 16.20 20.88
C TRP A 166 11.07 15.93 21.39
N ALA A 167 10.92 15.31 22.55
CA ALA A 167 9.62 14.98 23.13
C ALA A 167 8.82 16.23 23.48
N GLU A 168 9.47 17.25 24.04
CA GLU A 168 8.88 18.57 24.29
C GLU A 168 8.42 19.24 23.00
N ALA A 169 9.27 19.25 21.97
CA ALA A 169 8.91 19.80 20.67
C ALA A 169 7.76 19.05 19.99
N GLU A 170 7.68 17.73 20.17
CA GLU A 170 6.59 16.90 19.65
C GLU A 170 5.27 17.16 20.40
N LEU A 171 5.31 17.29 21.73
CA LEU A 171 4.14 17.66 22.53
C LEU A 171 3.64 19.06 22.16
N ALA A 172 4.55 20.03 22.03
CA ALA A 172 4.23 21.39 21.61
C ALA A 172 3.62 21.42 20.20
N HIS A 173 4.19 20.65 19.26
CA HIS A 173 3.64 20.49 17.91
C HIS A 173 2.22 19.93 17.95
N ARG A 174 1.98 18.84 18.68
CA ARG A 174 0.64 18.23 18.80
C ARG A 174 -0.37 19.21 19.39
N ALA A 175 -0.01 19.94 20.44
CA ALA A 175 -0.89 20.96 21.04
C ALA A 175 -1.21 22.09 20.05
N ALA A 176 -0.21 22.61 19.34
CA ALA A 176 -0.39 23.68 18.34
C ALA A 176 -1.23 23.20 17.15
N ARG A 177 -0.94 22.00 16.63
CA ARG A 177 -1.71 21.34 15.58
C ARG A 177 -3.16 21.18 16.02
N ASP A 178 -3.40 20.67 17.22
CA ASP A 178 -4.75 20.37 17.69
C ASP A 178 -5.58 21.66 17.87
N ALA A 179 -4.96 22.73 18.38
CA ALA A 179 -5.59 24.05 18.46
C ALA A 179 -5.97 24.58 17.07
N ALA A 180 -5.05 24.49 16.10
CA ALA A 180 -5.29 24.92 14.72
C ALA A 180 -6.39 24.11 14.02
N LEU A 181 -6.39 22.79 14.21
CA LEU A 181 -7.40 21.89 13.62
C LEU A 181 -8.79 22.07 14.27
N ALA A 182 -8.85 22.40 15.56
CA ALA A 182 -10.11 22.72 16.23
C ALA A 182 -10.75 24.02 15.68
N ALA A 183 -9.91 25.02 15.36
CA ALA A 183 -10.32 26.28 14.75
C ALA A 183 -10.54 26.17 13.22
N LEU A 184 -10.26 25.03 12.60
CA LEU A 184 -10.28 24.87 11.15
C LEU A 184 -11.68 25.13 10.56
N ALA A 185 -11.71 26.08 9.63
CA ALA A 185 -12.88 26.43 8.83
C ALA A 185 -12.80 25.79 7.44
N TRP A 186 -13.97 25.67 6.80
CA TRP A 186 -14.02 25.22 5.41
C TRP A 186 -13.24 26.23 4.53
N PRO A 187 -12.32 25.79 3.66
CA PRO A 187 -11.39 26.70 2.98
C PRO A 187 -11.98 27.40 1.74
N HIS A 188 -13.25 27.16 1.42
CA HIS A 188 -13.95 27.80 0.30
C HIS A 188 -15.17 28.57 0.81
N ASP A 189 -15.74 29.46 -0.01
CA ASP A 189 -16.88 30.29 0.40
C ASP A 189 -18.10 29.48 0.84
N ALA A 190 -18.35 28.35 0.17
CA ALA A 190 -19.46 27.46 0.47
C ALA A 190 -19.15 26.00 0.12
N PHE A 191 -19.96 25.09 0.66
CA PHE A 191 -20.01 23.71 0.19
C PHE A 191 -20.81 23.63 -1.11
N ARG A 192 -20.32 22.86 -2.08
CA ARG A 192 -21.08 22.46 -3.27
C ARG A 192 -22.15 21.43 -2.90
N ALA A 193 -23.11 21.18 -3.80
CA ALA A 193 -24.12 20.13 -3.64
C ALA A 193 -23.47 18.77 -3.32
N GLY A 194 -24.03 18.04 -2.36
CA GLY A 194 -23.53 16.76 -1.84
C GLY A 194 -22.20 16.80 -1.06
N GLN A 195 -21.36 17.85 -1.19
CA GLN A 195 -20.11 17.96 -0.43
C GLN A 195 -20.33 18.01 1.08
N ARG A 196 -21.34 18.77 1.53
CA ARG A 196 -21.63 18.92 2.96
C ARG A 196 -22.13 17.61 3.56
N GLU A 197 -22.94 16.86 2.81
CA GLU A 197 -23.41 15.54 3.20
C GLU A 197 -22.23 14.57 3.38
N LEU A 198 -21.36 14.47 2.36
CA LEU A 198 -20.13 13.68 2.42
C LEU A 198 -19.27 14.09 3.63
N ALA A 199 -19.02 15.39 3.80
CA ALA A 199 -18.17 15.87 4.88
C ALA A 199 -18.75 15.56 6.27
N THR A 200 -20.07 15.67 6.41
CA THR A 200 -20.78 15.33 7.66
C THR A 200 -20.67 13.84 7.96
N ALA A 201 -20.88 12.98 6.96
CA ALA A 201 -20.76 11.54 7.11
C ALA A 201 -19.33 11.12 7.49
N VAL A 202 -18.31 11.72 6.85
CA VAL A 202 -16.90 11.47 7.17
C VAL A 202 -16.54 11.92 8.58
N TYR A 203 -16.97 13.11 9.00
CA TYR A 203 -16.77 13.59 10.37
C TYR A 203 -17.39 12.63 11.38
N ASN A 204 -18.62 12.18 11.12
CA ASN A 204 -19.32 11.23 11.99
C ASN A 204 -18.66 9.85 12.02
N ALA A 205 -18.14 9.38 10.89
CA ALA A 205 -17.37 8.13 10.82
C ALA A 205 -16.10 8.21 11.66
N ALA A 206 -15.32 9.30 11.52
CA ALA A 206 -14.14 9.56 12.33
C ALA A 206 -14.48 9.72 13.81
N ARG A 207 -15.61 10.38 14.14
CA ARG A 207 -16.09 10.52 15.52
C ARG A 207 -16.51 9.20 16.15
N ALA A 208 -17.25 8.38 15.42
CA ALA A 208 -17.82 7.13 15.93
C ALA A 208 -16.84 5.95 15.86
N GLY A 209 -15.73 6.06 15.14
CA GLY A 209 -14.85 4.92 14.87
C GLY A 209 -15.52 3.87 13.98
N ARG A 210 -16.40 4.30 13.07
CA ARG A 210 -17.22 3.41 12.23
C ARG A 210 -16.80 3.51 10.76
N PRO A 211 -16.51 2.39 10.06
CA PRO A 211 -16.17 2.45 8.65
C PRO A 211 -17.27 3.08 7.80
N LEU A 212 -16.89 3.78 6.73
CA LEU A 212 -17.79 4.42 5.79
C LEU A 212 -17.42 4.05 4.35
N LEU A 213 -18.40 3.59 3.59
CA LEU A 213 -18.35 3.49 2.14
C LEU A 213 -19.16 4.66 1.57
N ALA A 214 -18.47 5.58 0.91
CA ALA A 214 -19.09 6.77 0.33
C ALA A 214 -18.92 6.76 -1.19
N GLN A 215 -20.01 6.45 -1.90
CA GLN A 215 -20.09 6.77 -3.31
C GLN A 215 -20.32 8.28 -3.45
N ALA A 216 -19.44 8.94 -4.18
CA ALA A 216 -19.52 10.38 -4.42
C ALA A 216 -19.09 10.66 -5.86
N PRO A 217 -19.91 11.33 -6.70
CA PRO A 217 -19.59 11.57 -8.09
C PRO A 217 -18.29 12.36 -8.30
N THR A 218 -17.69 12.23 -9.49
CA THR A 218 -16.56 13.08 -9.88
C THR A 218 -16.95 14.55 -9.87
N GLY A 219 -15.99 15.45 -9.67
CA GLY A 219 -16.25 16.91 -9.69
C GLY A 219 -16.81 17.50 -8.40
N ILE A 220 -17.37 16.66 -7.52
CA ILE A 220 -17.87 17.09 -6.20
C ILE A 220 -16.74 17.50 -5.24
N GLY A 221 -15.45 17.38 -5.57
CA GLY A 221 -14.37 17.73 -4.64
C GLY A 221 -14.24 16.77 -3.44
N LYS A 222 -14.41 15.45 -3.70
CA LYS A 222 -14.32 14.36 -2.70
C LYS A 222 -13.13 14.52 -1.75
N THR A 223 -11.95 14.83 -2.31
CA THR A 223 -10.69 14.92 -1.58
C THR A 223 -10.74 15.97 -0.46
N MET A 224 -11.25 17.17 -0.74
CA MET A 224 -11.42 18.20 0.28
C MET A 224 -12.52 17.80 1.29
N ALA A 225 -13.63 17.27 0.78
CA ALA A 225 -14.77 16.83 1.58
C ALA A 225 -14.47 15.62 2.48
N THR A 226 -13.35 14.90 2.29
CA THR A 226 -12.89 13.82 3.19
C THR A 226 -11.75 14.28 4.11
N LEU A 227 -10.81 15.08 3.60
CA LEU A 227 -9.68 15.58 4.39
C LEU A 227 -10.11 16.59 5.48
N PHE A 228 -10.85 17.63 5.11
CA PHE A 228 -11.31 18.67 6.03
C PHE A 228 -12.01 18.10 7.28
N PRO A 229 -13.09 17.29 7.15
CA PRO A 229 -13.79 16.79 8.33
C PRO A 229 -12.95 15.81 9.15
N THR A 230 -12.07 15.02 8.52
CA THR A 230 -11.19 14.10 9.24
C THR A 230 -10.19 14.89 10.09
N LEU A 231 -9.53 15.89 9.51
CA LEU A 231 -8.62 16.78 10.22
C LEU A 231 -9.32 17.54 11.36
N LYS A 232 -10.56 17.99 11.13
CA LYS A 232 -11.36 18.63 12.19
C LYS A 232 -11.72 17.67 13.34
N ALA A 233 -11.84 16.37 13.06
CA ALA A 233 -12.14 15.35 14.08
C ALA A 233 -10.91 14.94 14.91
N LEU A 234 -9.68 15.18 14.42
CA LEU A 234 -8.44 14.75 15.07
C LEU A 234 -8.36 15.17 16.56
N PRO A 235 -8.50 16.47 16.90
CA PRO A 235 -8.34 16.92 18.28
C PRO A 235 -9.42 16.36 19.21
N GLY A 236 -10.68 16.48 18.80
CA GLY A 236 -11.83 16.07 19.61
C GLY A 236 -11.91 14.57 19.88
N GLN A 237 -11.26 13.76 19.04
CA GLN A 237 -11.24 12.31 19.18
C GLN A 237 -9.89 11.75 19.63
N ARG A 238 -8.89 12.61 19.90
CA ARG A 238 -7.51 12.20 20.21
C ARG A 238 -6.98 11.19 19.18
N LEU A 239 -7.17 11.50 17.89
CA LEU A 239 -6.61 10.71 16.79
C LEU A 239 -5.18 11.16 16.55
N ASP A 240 -4.30 10.19 16.34
CA ASP A 240 -2.88 10.49 16.17
C ASP A 240 -2.59 11.02 14.76
N ARG A 241 -3.19 10.40 13.73
CA ARG A 241 -2.78 10.57 12.33
C ARG A 241 -3.89 10.29 11.32
N VAL A 242 -3.69 10.80 10.10
CA VAL A 242 -4.48 10.48 8.90
C VAL A 242 -3.60 9.81 7.86
N PHE A 243 -4.06 8.68 7.31
CA PHE A 243 -3.45 8.04 6.15
C PHE A 243 -4.33 8.29 4.93
N PHE A 244 -3.87 9.11 3.99
CA PHE A 244 -4.55 9.30 2.72
C PHE A 244 -3.94 8.35 1.68
N LEU A 245 -4.73 7.39 1.21
CA LEU A 245 -4.26 6.30 0.37
C LEU A 245 -4.93 6.41 -1.01
N ALA A 246 -4.12 6.43 -2.07
CA ALA A 246 -4.59 6.45 -3.44
C ALA A 246 -3.77 5.51 -4.33
N ALA A 247 -4.46 4.73 -5.16
CA ALA A 247 -3.85 3.72 -6.03
C ALA A 247 -2.93 4.33 -7.11
N LYS A 248 -3.11 5.60 -7.45
CA LYS A 248 -2.41 6.28 -8.55
C LYS A 248 -1.84 7.63 -8.12
N THR A 249 -0.76 8.04 -8.79
CA THR A 249 -0.07 9.31 -8.53
C THR A 249 -0.99 10.54 -8.61
N PRO A 250 -1.92 10.68 -9.59
CA PRO A 250 -2.79 11.86 -9.66
C PRO A 250 -3.67 12.05 -8.41
N GLY A 251 -4.23 10.96 -7.86
CA GLY A 251 -5.03 11.03 -6.62
C GLY A 251 -4.19 11.50 -5.42
N ARG A 252 -2.91 11.10 -5.36
CA ARG A 252 -1.98 11.58 -4.33
C ARG A 252 -1.70 13.08 -4.50
N ARG A 253 -1.54 13.56 -5.74
CA ARG A 253 -1.32 15.00 -6.01
C ARG A 253 -2.53 15.83 -5.56
N LEU A 254 -3.75 15.40 -5.90
CA LEU A 254 -4.98 16.06 -5.44
C LEU A 254 -5.05 16.17 -3.91
N ALA A 255 -4.60 15.14 -3.18
CA ALA A 255 -4.55 15.16 -1.72
C ALA A 255 -3.54 16.18 -1.18
N LEU A 256 -2.34 16.24 -1.78
CA LEU A 256 -1.31 17.21 -1.41
C LEU A 256 -1.77 18.65 -1.68
N ASP A 257 -2.39 18.91 -2.83
CA ASP A 257 -2.92 20.24 -3.18
C ASP A 257 -4.07 20.66 -2.21
N ALA A 258 -4.94 19.73 -1.84
CA ALA A 258 -5.99 19.97 -0.85
C ALA A 258 -5.41 20.25 0.55
N LEU A 259 -4.38 19.52 0.97
CA LEU A 259 -3.67 19.76 2.24
C LEU A 259 -2.95 21.11 2.24
N ALA A 260 -2.35 21.51 1.13
CA ALA A 260 -1.75 22.84 0.98
C ALA A 260 -2.80 23.95 1.13
N THR A 261 -3.98 23.76 0.53
CA THR A 261 -5.12 24.68 0.66
C THR A 261 -5.59 24.79 2.11
N LEU A 262 -5.75 23.66 2.82
CA LEU A 262 -6.14 23.66 4.24
C LEU A 262 -5.08 24.31 5.13
N ARG A 263 -3.80 24.13 4.82
CA ARG A 263 -2.68 24.77 5.53
C ARG A 263 -2.62 26.28 5.27
N ALA A 264 -3.03 26.75 4.09
CA ALA A 264 -3.21 28.17 3.82
C ALA A 264 -4.43 28.72 4.60
N GLY A 265 -5.48 27.92 4.74
CA GLY A 265 -6.71 28.24 5.49
C GLY A 265 -6.64 28.04 7.02
N GLY A 266 -5.44 27.88 7.60
CA GLY A 266 -5.25 27.86 9.05
C GLY A 266 -4.90 26.52 9.68
N ALA A 267 -4.78 25.42 8.93
CA ALA A 267 -4.34 24.11 9.45
C ALA A 267 -2.82 24.05 9.72
N ARG A 268 -2.21 25.05 10.37
CA ARG A 268 -0.77 25.05 10.71
C ARG A 268 -0.55 24.98 12.23
N PRO A 269 0.45 24.24 12.73
CA PRO A 269 1.43 23.45 11.99
C PRO A 269 0.91 22.03 11.69
N LEU A 270 0.75 21.68 10.40
CA LEU A 270 0.39 20.32 9.97
C LEU A 270 1.55 19.74 9.16
N ARG A 271 2.14 18.65 9.66
CA ARG A 271 3.23 17.94 8.98
C ARG A 271 2.64 16.92 8.00
N VAL A 272 2.92 17.11 6.72
CA VAL A 272 2.41 16.27 5.64
C VAL A 272 3.57 15.56 4.98
N LEU A 273 3.50 14.23 4.87
CA LEU A 273 4.50 13.40 4.22
C LEU A 273 3.91 12.66 3.02
N GLN A 274 4.64 12.61 1.91
CA GLN A 274 4.35 11.71 0.81
C GLN A 274 5.30 10.51 0.85
N LEU A 275 4.75 9.30 0.84
CA LEU A 275 5.51 8.07 0.61
C LEU A 275 5.56 7.73 -0.87
N VAL A 276 6.78 7.52 -1.36
CA VAL A 276 7.09 7.20 -2.75
C VAL A 276 7.85 5.87 -2.84
N ALA A 277 7.65 5.15 -3.94
CA ALA A 277 8.32 3.89 -4.18
C ALA A 277 9.84 4.06 -4.27
N ARG A 278 10.60 3.07 -3.81
CA ARG A 278 12.07 3.11 -3.76
C ARG A 278 12.69 3.50 -5.09
N ASP A 279 12.26 2.90 -6.19
CA ASP A 279 12.85 3.15 -7.53
C ASP A 279 12.64 4.58 -8.03
N LYS A 280 11.63 5.28 -7.50
CA LYS A 280 11.36 6.70 -7.81
C LYS A 280 12.07 7.66 -6.85
N ALA A 281 12.32 7.21 -5.61
CA ALA A 281 12.94 8.02 -4.57
C ALA A 281 14.47 7.89 -4.54
N CYS A 282 15.02 6.78 -5.05
CA CYS A 282 16.44 6.47 -4.94
C CYS A 282 17.29 7.49 -5.71
N ALA A 283 18.18 8.17 -4.99
CA ALA A 283 19.16 9.08 -5.58
C ALA A 283 20.41 8.36 -6.15
N GLU A 284 20.58 7.06 -5.89
CA GLU A 284 21.66 6.24 -6.43
C GLU A 284 21.13 4.89 -6.98
N PRO A 285 20.35 4.91 -8.08
CA PRO A 285 19.75 3.70 -8.65
C PRO A 285 20.81 2.68 -9.11
N GLY A 286 20.50 1.39 -8.97
CA GLY A 286 21.41 0.29 -9.32
C GLY A 286 22.39 -0.13 -8.23
N ARG A 287 22.49 0.62 -7.12
CA ARG A 287 23.31 0.27 -5.96
C ARG A 287 22.54 -0.51 -4.90
N ALA A 288 23.23 -1.38 -4.18
CA ALA A 288 22.73 -2.05 -2.99
C ALA A 288 22.66 -1.08 -1.80
N CYS A 289 21.61 -1.20 -0.98
CA CYS A 289 21.36 -0.29 0.15
C CYS A 289 22.16 -0.70 1.40
N HIS A 290 23.49 -0.57 1.35
CA HIS A 290 24.39 -0.69 2.49
C HIS A 290 25.60 0.22 2.32
N GLY A 291 26.30 0.56 3.42
CA GLY A 291 27.39 1.56 3.40
C GLY A 291 28.61 1.21 2.55
N ASP A 292 28.81 -0.07 2.23
CA ASP A 292 29.88 -0.50 1.32
C ASP A 292 29.62 -0.11 -0.15
N ASP A 293 28.35 -0.05 -0.59
CA ASP A 293 28.00 0.20 -2.01
C ASP A 293 27.27 1.54 -2.21
N CYS A 294 26.44 1.97 -1.26
CA CYS A 294 25.67 3.22 -1.34
C CYS A 294 26.24 4.30 -0.41
N ARG A 295 26.61 5.45 -0.98
CA ARG A 295 27.19 6.58 -0.21
C ARG A 295 26.19 7.18 0.78
N LEU A 296 24.91 7.16 0.44
CA LEU A 296 23.83 7.67 1.29
C LEU A 296 23.48 6.72 2.44
N ALA A 297 23.90 5.45 2.37
CA ALA A 297 23.71 4.46 3.42
C ALA A 297 24.83 4.48 4.47
N ARG A 298 26.07 4.79 4.05
CA ARG A 298 27.24 4.89 4.95
C ARG A 298 27.05 5.99 5.99
N GLY A 299 27.18 5.72 7.28
CA GLY A 299 26.97 6.70 8.36
C GLY A 299 25.58 7.35 8.31
N PHE A 300 24.56 6.62 7.83
CA PHE A 300 23.19 7.13 7.74
C PHE A 300 22.66 7.52 9.11
N TYR A 301 22.80 6.65 10.12
CA TYR A 301 22.26 6.88 11.46
C TYR A 301 23.01 7.98 12.22
N ASP A 302 24.28 8.25 11.87
CA ASP A 302 25.06 9.34 12.47
C ASP A 302 24.55 10.71 12.01
N ARG A 303 24.06 10.79 10.75
CA ARG A 303 23.55 12.02 10.13
C ARG A 303 22.04 12.18 10.26
N LEU A 304 21.34 11.08 10.60
CA LEU A 304 19.89 11.05 10.74
C LEU A 304 19.33 12.05 11.75
N PRO A 305 19.91 12.28 12.95
CA PRO A 305 19.33 13.22 13.91
C PRO A 305 19.18 14.65 13.36
N ALA A 306 20.20 15.15 12.67
CA ALA A 306 20.16 16.47 12.04
C ALA A 306 19.15 16.50 10.88
N ALA A 307 19.20 15.49 10.00
CA ALA A 307 18.26 15.36 8.88
C ALA A 307 16.80 15.28 9.34
N ARG A 308 16.54 14.56 10.43
CA ARG A 308 15.22 14.42 11.05
C ARG A 308 14.70 15.77 11.56
N GLN A 309 15.53 16.53 12.28
CA GLN A 309 15.14 17.84 12.78
C GLN A 309 14.82 18.82 11.65
N ALA A 310 15.66 18.88 10.62
CA ALA A 310 15.39 19.68 9.43
C ALA A 310 14.10 19.24 8.70
N ALA A 311 13.88 17.92 8.59
CA ALA A 311 12.68 17.37 7.95
C ALA A 311 11.38 17.70 8.72
N LEU A 312 11.39 17.70 10.06
CA LEU A 312 10.22 18.09 10.87
C LEU A 312 9.79 19.52 10.58
N GLY A 313 10.76 20.44 10.45
CA GLY A 313 10.51 21.82 10.07
C GLY A 313 10.01 21.92 8.62
N ALA A 314 10.67 21.25 7.68
CA ALA A 314 10.33 21.28 6.26
C ALA A 314 8.92 20.73 5.98
N LEU A 315 8.56 19.57 6.52
CA LEU A 315 7.25 18.92 6.26
C LEU A 315 6.06 19.70 6.83
N ALA A 316 6.29 20.59 7.81
CA ALA A 316 5.27 21.52 8.29
C ALA A 316 4.99 22.67 7.30
N HIS A 317 5.84 22.85 6.28
CA HIS A 317 5.82 23.92 5.28
C HIS A 317 5.57 23.39 3.87
N ASP A 318 6.27 22.34 3.46
CA ASP A 318 6.22 21.79 2.12
C ASP A 318 6.41 20.25 2.16
N PRO A 319 5.41 19.45 1.75
CA PRO A 319 5.55 18.00 1.68
C PRO A 319 6.56 17.53 0.61
N GLU A 320 6.90 18.38 -0.37
CA GLU A 320 7.85 18.06 -1.44
C GLU A 320 9.32 18.38 -1.07
N ALA A 321 9.57 18.98 0.10
CA ALA A 321 10.91 19.41 0.52
C ALA A 321 11.83 18.26 1.00
N LEU A 322 11.29 17.07 1.27
CA LEU A 322 12.05 15.99 1.91
C LEU A 322 13.28 15.51 1.10
N PRO A 323 13.24 15.38 -0.24
CA PRO A 323 14.42 15.05 -1.03
C PRO A 323 15.53 16.09 -0.91
N ALA A 324 15.20 17.38 -0.80
CA ALA A 324 16.19 18.44 -0.61
C ALA A 324 16.87 18.33 0.76
N VAL A 325 16.10 18.11 1.83
CA VAL A 325 16.64 17.87 3.18
C VAL A 325 17.55 16.63 3.17
N ALA A 326 17.12 15.54 2.52
CA ALA A 326 17.93 14.34 2.43
C ALA A 326 19.27 14.59 1.72
N ALA A 327 19.26 15.38 0.64
CA ALA A 327 20.47 15.75 -0.10
C ALA A 327 21.41 16.63 0.73
N GLU A 328 20.87 17.63 1.43
CA GLU A 328 21.63 18.55 2.30
C GLU A 328 22.38 17.79 3.40
N HIS A 329 21.72 16.82 4.03
CA HIS A 329 22.33 15.98 5.08
C HIS A 329 23.02 14.72 4.52
N ALA A 330 23.02 14.55 3.20
CA ALA A 330 23.59 13.42 2.47
C ALA A 330 23.10 12.04 2.98
N VAL A 331 21.82 11.93 3.35
CA VAL A 331 21.14 10.70 3.77
C VAL A 331 20.22 10.17 2.66
N CYS A 332 19.82 8.89 2.75
CA CYS A 332 18.92 8.32 1.76
C CYS A 332 17.49 8.91 1.88
N PRO A 333 16.93 9.54 0.83
CA PRO A 333 15.59 10.15 0.89
C PRO A 333 14.47 9.12 1.14
N TYR A 334 14.59 7.92 0.57
CA TYR A 334 13.62 6.85 0.77
C TYR A 334 13.54 6.42 2.24
N TYR A 335 14.69 6.24 2.91
CA TYR A 335 14.73 5.85 4.32
C TYR A 335 14.40 7.00 5.25
N LEU A 336 14.79 8.22 4.91
CA LEU A 336 14.35 9.41 5.64
C LEU A 336 12.82 9.50 5.62
N ALA A 337 12.16 9.25 4.48
CA ALA A 337 10.69 9.24 4.40
C ALA A 337 10.04 8.19 5.31
N GLN A 338 10.58 6.97 5.37
CA GLN A 338 10.06 5.94 6.29
C GLN A 338 10.19 6.35 7.75
N GLU A 339 11.32 6.97 8.08
CA GLU A 339 11.58 7.47 9.42
C GLU A 339 10.62 8.62 9.76
N MET A 340 10.43 9.56 8.83
CA MET A 340 9.49 10.67 8.98
C MET A 340 8.02 10.25 9.05
N ALA A 341 7.65 9.06 8.61
CA ALA A 341 6.30 8.53 8.78
C ALA A 341 5.90 8.43 10.27
N ARG A 342 6.88 8.27 11.17
CA ARG A 342 6.67 8.27 12.63
C ARG A 342 6.29 9.62 13.21
N TRP A 343 6.48 10.73 12.49
CA TRP A 343 6.28 12.09 13.04
C TRP A 343 5.51 13.01 12.11
N SER A 344 4.79 12.42 11.16
CA SER A 344 3.89 13.13 10.25
C SER A 344 2.44 12.99 10.72
N ASP A 345 1.67 14.07 10.62
CA ASP A 345 0.26 14.11 10.99
C ASP A 345 -0.61 13.49 9.89
N VAL A 346 -0.23 13.74 8.64
CA VAL A 346 -0.86 13.16 7.45
C VAL A 346 0.19 12.48 6.60
N VAL A 347 -0.06 11.21 6.25
CA VAL A 347 0.78 10.46 5.32
C VAL A 347 -0.02 10.15 4.06
N VAL A 348 0.48 10.59 2.91
CA VAL A 348 -0.10 10.35 1.58
C VAL A 348 0.68 9.23 0.89
N GLY A 349 0.01 8.15 0.48
CA GLY A 349 0.69 6.98 -0.08
C GLY A 349 -0.19 6.06 -0.94
N ASP A 350 0.38 4.93 -1.37
CA ASP A 350 -0.36 3.83 -2.00
C ASP A 350 -1.10 2.98 -0.95
N PHE A 351 -2.08 2.19 -1.41
CA PHE A 351 -2.79 1.20 -0.59
C PHE A 351 -1.85 0.22 0.10
N ASN A 352 -0.75 -0.18 -0.55
CA ASN A 352 0.18 -1.18 -0.03
C ASN A 352 0.85 -0.79 1.30
N TYR A 353 0.93 0.50 1.63
CA TYR A 353 1.55 0.94 2.89
C TYR A 353 0.70 0.63 4.11
N VAL A 354 -0.59 0.29 3.93
CA VAL A 354 -1.52 -0.13 5.00
C VAL A 354 -2.03 -1.56 4.80
N PHE A 355 -2.26 -1.97 3.56
CA PHE A 355 -3.01 -3.19 3.26
C PHE A 355 -2.17 -4.38 2.77
N ASP A 356 -0.86 -4.22 2.54
CA ASP A 356 0.02 -5.36 2.21
C ASP A 356 0.42 -6.15 3.48
N SER A 357 0.91 -7.39 3.34
CA SER A 357 1.38 -8.18 4.48
C SER A 357 2.54 -7.51 5.23
N GLY A 358 3.48 -6.91 4.49
CA GLY A 358 4.66 -6.19 5.01
C GLY A 358 4.48 -4.67 5.08
N ALA A 359 3.24 -4.19 5.17
CA ALA A 359 2.88 -2.77 5.13
C ALA A 359 3.54 -1.92 6.23
N LEU A 360 4.36 -0.93 5.84
CA LEU A 360 5.08 -0.03 6.75
C LEU A 360 4.15 0.71 7.74
N LEU A 361 3.09 1.36 7.25
CA LEU A 361 2.22 2.17 8.11
C LEU A 361 1.39 1.29 9.02
N HIS A 362 1.02 0.08 8.59
CA HIS A 362 0.36 -0.88 9.47
C HIS A 362 1.29 -1.37 10.59
N ALA A 363 2.56 -1.67 10.27
CA ALA A 363 3.55 -2.03 11.28
C ALA A 363 3.76 -0.91 12.30
N LEU A 364 3.88 0.34 11.83
CA LEU A 364 4.01 1.52 12.70
C LEU A 364 2.75 1.78 13.54
N LEU A 365 1.55 1.59 12.98
CA LEU A 365 0.27 1.71 13.67
C LEU A 365 0.22 0.76 14.87
N GLN A 366 0.58 -0.52 14.66
CA GLN A 366 0.62 -1.53 15.72
C GLN A 366 1.73 -1.27 16.74
N GLU A 367 2.96 -0.98 16.29
CA GLU A 367 4.12 -0.75 17.15
C GLU A 367 3.88 0.41 18.14
N ASN A 368 3.19 1.46 17.68
CA ASN A 368 2.99 2.67 18.47
C ASN A 368 1.58 2.78 19.07
N GLY A 369 0.70 1.80 18.84
CA GLY A 369 -0.69 1.81 19.33
C GLY A 369 -1.49 3.03 18.85
N TRP A 370 -1.23 3.50 17.63
CA TRP A 370 -1.83 4.73 17.12
C TRP A 370 -3.32 4.56 16.83
N ARG A 371 -4.09 5.62 17.08
CA ARG A 371 -5.47 5.76 16.62
C ARG A 371 -5.49 6.56 15.34
N ALA A 372 -5.39 5.87 14.20
CA ALA A 372 -5.34 6.51 12.88
C ALA A 372 -6.62 6.31 12.06
N VAL A 373 -6.90 7.26 11.16
CA VAL A 373 -7.97 7.18 10.17
C VAL A 373 -7.37 6.97 8.79
N ALA A 374 -7.86 5.97 8.06
CA ALA A 374 -7.50 5.77 6.66
C ALA A 374 -8.57 6.36 5.72
N LEU A 375 -8.15 7.23 4.82
CA LEU A 375 -8.95 7.77 3.72
C LEU A 375 -8.51 7.09 2.43
N VAL A 376 -9.33 6.21 1.89
CA VAL A 376 -9.03 5.42 0.68
C VAL A 376 -9.75 6.03 -0.51
N ASP A 377 -9.02 6.79 -1.33
CA ASP A 377 -9.53 7.37 -2.57
C ASP A 377 -9.51 6.34 -3.70
N GLU A 378 -10.47 6.49 -4.62
CA GLU A 378 -10.72 5.55 -5.71
C GLU A 378 -10.77 4.10 -5.23
N ALA A 379 -11.45 3.89 -4.09
CA ALA A 379 -11.54 2.62 -3.38
C ALA A 379 -12.13 1.46 -4.20
N HIS A 380 -12.73 1.74 -5.36
CA HIS A 380 -13.12 0.70 -6.33
C HIS A 380 -11.93 -0.17 -6.75
N ASN A 381 -10.71 0.36 -6.72
CA ASN A 381 -9.48 -0.37 -7.03
C ASN A 381 -9.01 -1.29 -5.89
N LEU A 382 -9.52 -1.13 -4.66
CA LEU A 382 -8.94 -1.82 -3.51
C LEU A 382 -9.14 -3.35 -3.60
N VAL A 383 -10.25 -3.83 -4.17
CA VAL A 383 -10.49 -5.28 -4.33
C VAL A 383 -9.45 -5.94 -5.24
N SER A 384 -9.20 -5.38 -6.43
CA SER A 384 -8.21 -5.94 -7.36
C SER A 384 -6.81 -5.84 -6.78
N ARG A 385 -6.46 -4.70 -6.16
CA ARG A 385 -5.17 -4.50 -5.50
C ARG A 385 -4.96 -5.45 -4.32
N ALA A 386 -6.00 -5.71 -3.52
CA ALA A 386 -5.92 -6.67 -2.42
C ALA A 386 -5.72 -8.10 -2.91
N ARG A 387 -6.42 -8.52 -3.98
CA ARG A 387 -6.17 -9.82 -4.62
C ARG A 387 -4.72 -9.94 -5.08
N GLU A 388 -4.14 -8.89 -5.65
CA GLU A 388 -2.72 -8.87 -6.05
C GLU A 388 -1.78 -8.96 -4.84
N MET A 389 -2.02 -8.20 -3.77
CA MET A 389 -1.20 -8.22 -2.54
C MET A 389 -1.18 -9.61 -1.88
N TYR A 390 -2.30 -10.33 -1.94
CA TYR A 390 -2.49 -11.65 -1.33
C TYR A 390 -2.52 -12.81 -2.34
N SER A 391 -1.91 -12.64 -3.51
CA SER A 391 -1.61 -13.74 -4.43
C SER A 391 -0.10 -13.89 -4.62
N ALA A 392 0.35 -15.11 -4.86
CA ALA A 392 1.75 -15.39 -5.21
C ALA A 392 1.83 -16.30 -6.42
N THR A 393 2.78 -16.00 -7.31
CA THR A 393 2.98 -16.76 -8.54
C THR A 393 4.41 -17.25 -8.61
N LEU A 394 4.58 -18.53 -8.95
CA LEU A 394 5.86 -19.13 -9.30
C LEU A 394 5.86 -19.49 -10.79
N ASP A 395 6.60 -18.70 -11.56
CA ASP A 395 6.76 -18.92 -13.01
C ASP A 395 8.03 -19.75 -13.28
N ALA A 396 7.89 -20.87 -14.01
CA ALA A 396 9.02 -21.69 -14.41
C ALA A 396 10.10 -20.89 -15.18
N ALA A 397 9.74 -19.83 -15.90
CA ALA A 397 10.69 -18.95 -16.57
C ALA A 397 11.55 -18.14 -15.58
N ALA A 398 10.94 -17.60 -14.52
CA ALA A 398 11.64 -16.89 -13.45
C ALA A 398 12.57 -17.85 -12.69
N VAL A 399 12.09 -19.06 -12.36
CA VAL A 399 12.92 -20.09 -11.71
C VAL A 399 14.14 -20.46 -12.58
N ARG A 400 13.97 -20.58 -13.90
CA ARG A 400 15.09 -20.81 -14.83
C ARG A 400 16.04 -19.62 -14.92
N ALA A 401 15.55 -18.39 -14.82
CA ALA A 401 16.37 -17.19 -14.80
C ALA A 401 17.26 -17.17 -13.55
N ALA A 402 16.64 -17.32 -12.39
CA ALA A 402 17.33 -17.46 -11.11
C ALA A 402 18.34 -18.62 -11.12
N LYS A 403 18.01 -19.77 -11.73
CA LYS A 403 18.96 -20.90 -11.83
C LYS A 403 20.26 -20.51 -12.56
N ARG A 404 20.21 -19.65 -13.58
CA ARG A 404 21.40 -19.25 -14.36
C ARG A 404 22.36 -18.45 -13.49
N THR A 405 21.83 -17.50 -12.72
CA THR A 405 22.59 -16.57 -11.87
C THR A 405 22.80 -17.07 -10.44
N ALA A 406 22.11 -18.15 -10.04
CA ALA A 406 22.19 -18.71 -8.69
C ALA A 406 23.63 -19.10 -8.30
N PRO A 407 24.09 -18.72 -7.09
CA PRO A 407 25.34 -19.19 -6.51
C PRO A 407 25.41 -20.72 -6.44
N ALA A 408 26.63 -21.28 -6.35
CA ALA A 408 26.86 -22.72 -6.35
C ALA A 408 26.02 -23.46 -5.30
N ALA A 409 25.91 -22.89 -4.09
CA ALA A 409 25.11 -23.43 -2.99
C ALA A 409 23.61 -23.58 -3.34
N LEU A 410 23.07 -22.69 -4.19
CA LEU A 410 21.65 -22.69 -4.55
C LEU A 410 21.33 -23.43 -5.85
N LYS A 411 22.34 -23.87 -6.63
CA LYS A 411 22.11 -24.59 -7.90
C LYS A 411 21.25 -25.83 -7.71
N ARG A 412 21.54 -26.66 -6.69
CA ARG A 412 20.77 -27.88 -6.40
C ARG A 412 19.37 -27.58 -5.84
N PRO A 413 19.20 -26.69 -4.84
CA PRO A 413 17.86 -26.30 -4.37
C PRO A 413 16.95 -25.71 -5.47
N VAL A 414 17.46 -24.76 -6.27
CA VAL A 414 16.68 -24.17 -7.38
C VAL A 414 16.31 -25.22 -8.43
N GLU A 415 17.22 -26.16 -8.71
CA GLU A 415 16.93 -27.28 -9.60
C GLU A 415 15.80 -28.18 -9.08
N ARG A 416 15.69 -28.39 -7.77
CA ARG A 416 14.56 -29.14 -7.18
C ARG A 416 13.24 -28.41 -7.40
N VAL A 417 13.20 -27.10 -7.19
CA VAL A 417 12.00 -26.27 -7.48
C VAL A 417 11.63 -26.37 -8.95
N ALA A 418 12.61 -26.23 -9.86
CA ALA A 418 12.39 -26.35 -11.30
C ALA A 418 11.85 -27.74 -11.70
N ARG A 419 12.33 -28.81 -11.07
CA ARG A 419 11.83 -30.18 -11.28
C ARG A 419 10.42 -30.37 -10.75
N ALA A 420 10.10 -29.82 -9.58
CA ALA A 420 8.76 -29.89 -9.01
C ALA A 420 7.74 -29.21 -9.94
N LEU A 421 8.02 -27.98 -10.39
CA LEU A 421 7.19 -27.29 -11.39
C LEU A 421 7.12 -28.06 -12.72
N GLY A 422 8.24 -28.61 -13.19
CA GLY A 422 8.28 -29.42 -14.41
C GLY A 422 7.51 -30.74 -14.32
N ALA A 423 7.39 -31.32 -13.12
CA ALA A 423 6.55 -32.49 -12.88
C ALA A 423 5.06 -32.11 -12.94
N LEU A 424 4.67 -30.99 -12.31
CA LEU A 424 3.31 -30.45 -12.40
C LEU A 424 2.92 -30.12 -13.84
N ALA A 425 3.84 -29.54 -14.62
CA ALA A 425 3.62 -29.25 -16.03
C ALA A 425 3.32 -30.51 -16.88
N LYS A 426 3.85 -31.68 -16.49
CA LYS A 426 3.67 -32.95 -17.19
C LYS A 426 2.52 -33.82 -16.66
N ALA A 427 2.07 -33.56 -15.43
CA ALA A 427 1.10 -34.41 -14.74
C ALA A 427 -0.31 -34.32 -15.33
N GLY A 428 -0.61 -33.24 -16.07
CA GLY A 428 -1.90 -33.03 -16.72
C GLY A 428 -1.73 -32.55 -18.16
N ASP A 429 -2.78 -32.75 -18.94
CA ASP A 429 -2.90 -32.37 -20.35
C ASP A 429 -3.76 -31.11 -20.56
N VAL A 430 -4.50 -30.70 -19.53
CA VAL A 430 -5.33 -29.48 -19.59
C VAL A 430 -4.49 -28.20 -19.43
N PRO A 431 -4.78 -27.14 -20.21
CA PRO A 431 -4.07 -25.86 -20.12
C PRO A 431 -4.18 -25.16 -18.77
N PHE A 432 -5.24 -25.45 -18.01
CA PHE A 432 -5.50 -24.84 -16.71
C PHE A 432 -6.17 -25.86 -15.78
N GLU A 433 -5.69 -25.93 -14.55
CA GLU A 433 -6.28 -26.74 -13.49
C GLU A 433 -6.27 -25.98 -12.16
N VAL A 434 -7.16 -26.39 -11.26
CA VAL A 434 -7.34 -25.80 -9.94
C VAL A 434 -7.36 -26.90 -8.90
N ALA A 435 -6.74 -26.63 -7.76
CA ALA A 435 -6.78 -27.48 -6.58
C ALA A 435 -7.04 -26.64 -5.33
N ASP A 436 -7.51 -27.31 -4.29
CA ASP A 436 -7.77 -26.71 -2.98
C ASP A 436 -6.52 -26.64 -2.09
N ALA A 437 -5.40 -27.21 -2.53
CA ALA A 437 -4.13 -27.12 -1.83
C ALA A 437 -2.96 -27.07 -2.83
N ALA A 438 -1.87 -26.43 -2.42
CA ALA A 438 -0.62 -26.50 -3.17
C ALA A 438 0.03 -27.89 -2.99
N PRO A 439 0.63 -28.49 -4.03
CA PRO A 439 1.22 -29.83 -3.92
C PRO A 439 2.41 -29.91 -2.95
N ASP A 440 2.42 -30.89 -2.04
CA ASP A 440 3.46 -31.07 -1.01
C ASP A 440 4.88 -31.08 -1.60
N LYS A 441 5.09 -31.80 -2.72
CA LYS A 441 6.40 -31.87 -3.38
C LYS A 441 6.92 -30.50 -3.83
N LEU A 442 6.03 -29.57 -4.20
CA LEU A 442 6.42 -28.20 -4.56
C LEU A 442 6.75 -27.42 -3.28
N LEU A 443 5.92 -27.51 -2.25
CA LEU A 443 6.14 -26.83 -0.98
C LEU A 443 7.44 -27.29 -0.30
N ASP A 444 7.73 -28.59 -0.30
CA ASP A 444 8.98 -29.15 0.21
C ASP A 444 10.20 -28.64 -0.59
N ALA A 445 10.08 -28.56 -1.92
CA ALA A 445 11.15 -28.02 -2.76
C ALA A 445 11.40 -26.53 -2.45
N LEU A 446 10.33 -25.75 -2.23
CA LEU A 446 10.42 -24.34 -1.85
C LEU A 446 11.01 -24.17 -0.44
N ARG A 447 10.55 -24.93 0.56
CA ARG A 447 11.10 -24.91 1.92
C ARG A 447 12.60 -25.22 1.93
N ASN A 448 13.02 -26.24 1.17
CA ASN A 448 14.43 -26.56 0.98
C ASN A 448 15.22 -25.42 0.33
N TYR A 449 14.66 -24.75 -0.69
CA TYR A 449 15.29 -23.61 -1.33
C TYR A 449 15.36 -22.38 -0.41
N ILE A 450 14.27 -22.05 0.30
CA ILE A 450 14.19 -20.94 1.24
C ILE A 450 15.23 -21.13 2.35
N SER A 451 15.32 -22.33 2.92
CA SER A 451 16.31 -22.67 3.93
C SER A 451 17.75 -22.46 3.42
N ALA A 452 18.09 -23.04 2.25
CA ALA A 452 19.41 -22.87 1.66
C ALA A 452 19.74 -21.42 1.27
N ALA A 453 18.76 -20.67 0.75
CA ALA A 453 18.93 -19.26 0.41
C ALA A 453 19.11 -18.39 1.65
N SER A 454 18.38 -18.68 2.72
CA SER A 454 18.55 -18.02 4.02
C SER A 454 19.92 -18.32 4.61
N GLU A 455 20.35 -19.59 4.61
CA GLU A 455 21.67 -19.98 5.06
C GLU A 455 22.78 -19.29 4.25
N LEU A 456 22.63 -19.23 2.92
CA LEU A 456 23.57 -18.51 2.07
C LEU A 456 23.59 -17.02 2.40
N ALA A 457 22.44 -16.39 2.61
CA ALA A 457 22.38 -14.98 2.97
C ALA A 457 23.01 -14.69 4.33
N VAL A 458 22.86 -15.60 5.30
CA VAL A 458 23.62 -15.54 6.56
C VAL A 458 25.11 -15.64 6.30
N GLN A 459 25.54 -16.59 5.46
CA GLN A 459 26.96 -16.87 5.19
C GLN A 459 27.65 -15.80 4.35
N GLN A 460 26.96 -15.29 3.35
CA GLN A 460 27.44 -14.37 2.33
C GLN A 460 26.28 -13.41 1.95
N PRO A 461 26.06 -12.34 2.72
CA PRO A 461 24.88 -11.47 2.55
C PRO A 461 24.76 -10.79 1.18
N THR A 462 25.88 -10.68 0.45
CA THR A 462 25.94 -10.13 -0.91
C THR A 462 25.81 -11.18 -2.02
N ALA A 463 25.84 -12.48 -1.69
CA ALA A 463 25.77 -13.55 -2.68
C ALA A 463 24.36 -13.74 -3.26
N LEU A 464 23.31 -13.35 -2.51
CA LEU A 464 21.93 -13.41 -2.97
C LEU A 464 21.52 -12.07 -3.59
N ALA A 465 21.58 -11.99 -4.93
CA ALA A 465 21.27 -10.77 -5.68
C ALA A 465 20.51 -11.08 -6.98
N GLY A 466 19.94 -10.04 -7.61
CA GLY A 466 19.26 -10.13 -8.91
C GLY A 466 18.11 -11.16 -8.91
N ASP A 467 18.02 -11.95 -9.97
CA ASP A 467 16.98 -12.98 -10.14
C ASP A 467 16.93 -14.00 -8.99
N ALA A 468 18.06 -14.32 -8.36
CA ALA A 468 18.10 -15.27 -7.24
C ALA A 468 17.47 -14.67 -5.98
N LEU A 469 17.65 -13.36 -5.75
CA LEU A 469 16.98 -12.65 -4.67
C LEU A 469 15.48 -12.48 -4.94
N GLN A 470 15.11 -12.18 -6.20
CA GLN A 470 13.70 -12.10 -6.58
C GLN A 470 12.98 -13.44 -6.39
N LEU A 471 13.58 -14.55 -6.85
CA LEU A 471 13.02 -15.89 -6.62
C LEU A 471 12.91 -16.20 -5.12
N HIS A 472 13.84 -15.73 -4.29
CA HIS A 472 13.76 -15.93 -2.85
C HIS A 472 12.52 -15.25 -2.25
N PHE A 473 12.26 -13.99 -2.62
CA PHE A 473 11.05 -13.28 -2.17
C PHE A 473 9.77 -13.91 -2.72
N ASP A 474 9.77 -14.32 -3.98
CA ASP A 474 8.62 -15.01 -4.59
C ASP A 474 8.35 -16.34 -3.88
N ALA A 475 9.39 -17.11 -3.55
CA ALA A 475 9.28 -18.37 -2.82
C ALA A 475 8.78 -18.18 -1.39
N LEU A 476 9.28 -17.18 -0.67
CA LEU A 476 8.81 -16.83 0.68
C LEU A 476 7.32 -16.48 0.66
N ARG A 477 6.91 -15.55 -0.21
CA ARG A 477 5.51 -15.13 -0.35
C ARG A 477 4.61 -16.29 -0.77
N PHE A 478 5.08 -17.14 -1.68
CA PHE A 478 4.34 -18.32 -2.12
C PHE A 478 4.14 -19.32 -1.00
N ALA A 479 5.19 -19.63 -0.24
CA ALA A 479 5.11 -20.57 0.89
C ALA A 479 4.19 -20.03 1.99
N GLU A 480 4.32 -18.74 2.34
CA GLU A 480 3.45 -18.08 3.33
C GLU A 480 1.98 -18.13 2.93
N LEU A 481 1.65 -17.74 1.70
CA LEU A 481 0.25 -17.74 1.24
C LEU A 481 -0.30 -19.15 1.02
N ALA A 482 0.53 -20.12 0.65
CA ALA A 482 0.11 -21.51 0.52
C ALA A 482 -0.33 -22.12 1.86
N GLU A 483 0.29 -21.71 2.97
CA GLU A 483 -0.11 -22.11 4.33
C GLU A 483 -1.43 -21.47 4.78
N LEU A 484 -1.77 -20.32 4.20
CA LEU A 484 -3.01 -19.58 4.48
C LEU A 484 -4.13 -19.89 3.48
N LEU A 485 -3.95 -20.89 2.62
CA LEU A 485 -4.91 -21.24 1.59
C LEU A 485 -6.19 -21.80 2.21
N ASP A 486 -7.29 -21.10 1.95
CA ASP A 486 -8.64 -21.49 2.31
C ASP A 486 -9.47 -21.66 1.02
N PRO A 487 -10.00 -22.86 0.72
CA PRO A 487 -10.83 -23.11 -0.47
C PRO A 487 -12.05 -22.20 -0.59
N ALA A 488 -12.55 -21.65 0.53
CA ALA A 488 -13.69 -20.73 0.52
C ALA A 488 -13.33 -19.31 0.08
N THR A 489 -12.04 -18.94 0.03
CA THR A 489 -11.58 -17.56 -0.24
C THR A 489 -10.40 -17.48 -1.20
N SER A 490 -9.75 -18.60 -1.52
CA SER A 490 -8.55 -18.69 -2.33
C SER A 490 -8.48 -20.03 -3.06
N GLN A 491 -7.49 -20.17 -3.94
CA GLN A 491 -7.24 -21.41 -4.66
C GLN A 491 -5.78 -21.57 -5.06
N PHE A 492 -5.36 -22.80 -5.27
CA PHE A 492 -4.15 -23.08 -6.03
C PHE A 492 -4.55 -23.32 -7.49
N ASP A 493 -3.92 -22.60 -8.43
CA ASP A 493 -4.08 -22.88 -9.85
C ASP A 493 -2.76 -23.09 -10.57
N LEU A 494 -2.82 -23.90 -11.62
CA LEU A 494 -1.69 -24.20 -12.48
C LEU A 494 -2.06 -23.90 -13.93
N THR A 495 -1.33 -22.97 -14.54
CA THR A 495 -1.45 -22.66 -15.97
C THR A 495 -0.31 -23.32 -16.73
N ARG A 496 -0.62 -24.19 -17.69
CA ARG A 496 0.34 -24.86 -18.57
C ARG A 496 0.47 -24.10 -19.89
N ARG A 497 1.71 -23.84 -20.30
CA ARG A 497 2.04 -23.12 -21.53
C ARG A 497 2.98 -23.96 -22.41
N PRO A 498 2.82 -23.91 -23.74
CA PRO A 498 3.82 -24.43 -24.65
C PRO A 498 5.15 -23.69 -24.43
N SER A 499 6.26 -24.42 -24.34
CA SER A 499 7.60 -23.82 -24.35
C SER A 499 8.18 -23.81 -25.75
N ALA A 500 8.99 -22.79 -26.06
CA ALA A 500 9.82 -22.74 -27.26
C ALA A 500 10.78 -23.94 -27.38
N ARG A 501 11.04 -24.67 -26.28
CA ARG A 501 11.89 -25.88 -26.26
C ARG A 501 11.11 -27.19 -26.32
N GLY A 502 9.82 -27.15 -26.64
CA GLY A 502 8.96 -28.34 -26.81
C GLY A 502 8.54 -29.07 -25.53
N LYS A 503 9.01 -28.64 -24.34
CA LYS A 503 8.57 -29.20 -23.04
C LYS A 503 7.51 -28.28 -22.42
N PRO A 504 6.38 -28.78 -21.92
CA PRO A 504 5.37 -27.92 -21.29
C PRO A 504 5.98 -27.22 -20.06
N GLU A 505 5.64 -25.95 -19.89
CA GLU A 505 6.00 -25.15 -18.73
C GLU A 505 4.75 -24.84 -17.92
N ALA A 506 4.92 -24.69 -16.61
CA ALA A 506 3.84 -24.37 -15.71
C ALA A 506 4.09 -23.06 -14.96
N VAL A 507 3.00 -22.35 -14.72
CA VAL A 507 2.92 -21.23 -13.79
C VAL A 507 2.00 -21.67 -12.67
N ALA A 508 2.54 -21.79 -11.46
CA ALA A 508 1.76 -22.12 -10.27
C ALA A 508 1.37 -20.82 -9.55
N CYS A 509 0.12 -20.72 -9.11
CA CYS A 509 -0.39 -19.54 -8.42
C CYS A 509 -1.16 -19.96 -7.16
N VAL A 510 -0.81 -19.37 -6.01
CA VAL A 510 -1.73 -19.26 -4.89
C VAL A 510 -2.52 -17.97 -5.11
N ARG A 511 -3.80 -18.11 -5.45
CA ARG A 511 -4.64 -17.01 -5.88
C ARG A 511 -5.65 -16.65 -4.81
N CYS A 512 -5.60 -15.40 -4.35
CA CYS A 512 -6.66 -14.82 -3.56
C CYS A 512 -7.87 -14.49 -4.45
N VAL A 513 -9.03 -15.06 -4.10
CA VAL A 513 -10.31 -14.78 -4.77
C VAL A 513 -11.15 -13.79 -3.95
N VAL A 514 -11.14 -13.95 -2.63
CA VAL A 514 -11.85 -13.10 -1.66
C VAL A 514 -10.81 -12.56 -0.66
N PRO A 515 -10.39 -11.29 -0.78
CA PRO A 515 -9.33 -10.74 0.08
C PRO A 515 -9.79 -10.39 1.50
N ALA A 516 -11.09 -10.48 1.80
CA ALA A 516 -11.68 -10.13 3.09
C ALA A 516 -10.94 -10.66 4.32
N PRO A 517 -10.50 -11.94 4.39
CA PRO A 517 -9.79 -12.46 5.57
C PRO A 517 -8.48 -11.72 5.88
N PHE A 518 -7.80 -11.20 4.84
CA PHE A 518 -6.54 -10.50 4.99
C PHE A 518 -6.71 -9.00 5.23
N ILE A 519 -7.74 -8.40 4.61
CA ILE A 519 -8.00 -6.96 4.69
C ILE A 519 -8.74 -6.57 5.97
N LYS A 520 -9.67 -7.40 6.46
CA LYS A 520 -10.46 -7.12 7.66
C LYS A 520 -9.58 -6.79 8.88
N PRO A 521 -8.53 -7.55 9.23
CA PRO A 521 -7.64 -7.20 10.33
C PRO A 521 -6.92 -5.86 10.14
N ARG A 522 -6.68 -5.44 8.89
CA ARG A 522 -6.09 -4.13 8.57
C ARG A 522 -7.05 -2.98 8.85
N PHE A 523 -8.34 -3.17 8.58
CA PHE A 523 -9.38 -2.21 8.95
C PHE A 523 -9.60 -2.15 10.46
N GLU A 524 -9.62 -3.29 11.14
CA GLU A 524 -9.83 -3.38 12.60
C GLU A 524 -8.68 -2.77 13.41
N ALA A 525 -7.47 -2.74 12.85
CA ALA A 525 -6.33 -2.06 13.44
C ALA A 525 -6.44 -0.52 13.43
N LEU A 526 -7.27 0.05 12.54
CA LEU A 526 -7.48 1.49 12.41
C LEU A 526 -8.63 1.95 13.31
N HIS A 527 -8.63 3.22 13.72
CA HIS A 527 -9.78 3.79 14.42
C HIS A 527 -11.02 3.83 13.52
N THR A 528 -10.84 4.18 12.25
CA THR A 528 -11.85 3.96 11.21
C THR A 528 -11.23 4.04 9.81
N THR A 529 -11.98 3.58 8.80
CA THR A 529 -11.65 3.73 7.38
C THR A 529 -12.80 4.36 6.62
N VAL A 530 -12.49 5.33 5.78
CA VAL A 530 -13.42 5.92 4.80
C VAL A 530 -12.97 5.48 3.41
N LEU A 531 -13.78 4.65 2.76
CA LEU A 531 -13.61 4.23 1.38
C LEU A 531 -14.49 5.10 0.51
N PHE A 532 -13.90 5.86 -0.41
CA PHE A 532 -14.66 6.77 -1.26
C PHE A 532 -14.25 6.68 -2.73
N SER A 533 -15.24 6.78 -3.62
CA SER A 533 -15.05 6.64 -5.07
C SER A 533 -16.32 7.06 -5.80
N ALA A 534 -16.23 7.35 -7.09
CA ALA A 534 -17.40 7.64 -7.91
C ALA A 534 -18.22 6.40 -8.29
N THR A 535 -17.66 5.21 -8.13
CA THR A 535 -18.23 3.95 -8.63
C THR A 535 -18.07 2.83 -7.61
N LEU A 536 -18.68 2.96 -6.43
CA LEU A 536 -18.65 1.90 -5.39
C LEU A 536 -19.86 1.00 -5.41
N ALA A 537 -20.99 1.44 -5.97
CA ALA A 537 -22.19 0.65 -6.05
C ALA A 537 -21.95 -0.63 -6.90
N PRO A 538 -22.55 -1.76 -6.49
CA PRO A 538 -23.41 -1.93 -5.32
C PRO A 538 -22.59 -2.15 -4.03
N ALA A 539 -23.06 -1.63 -2.89
CA ALA A 539 -22.36 -1.72 -1.61
C ALA A 539 -21.94 -3.15 -1.18
N PRO A 540 -22.77 -4.20 -1.38
CA PRO A 540 -22.39 -5.58 -1.04
C PRO A 540 -21.08 -6.03 -1.70
N TYR A 541 -20.82 -5.65 -2.95
CA TYR A 541 -19.59 -6.05 -3.66
C TYR A 541 -18.33 -5.68 -2.87
N GLN A 542 -18.26 -4.44 -2.40
CA GLN A 542 -17.11 -3.96 -1.63
C GLN A 542 -17.11 -4.51 -0.21
N ARG A 543 -18.29 -4.58 0.43
CA ARG A 543 -18.41 -5.09 1.80
C ARG A 543 -17.96 -6.55 1.91
N ASP A 544 -18.45 -7.38 1.01
CA ASP A 544 -18.19 -8.82 0.98
C ASP A 544 -16.73 -9.13 0.65
N LEU A 545 -16.18 -8.47 -0.37
CA LEU A 545 -14.83 -8.78 -0.84
C LEU A 545 -13.74 -8.17 0.03
N LEU A 546 -13.99 -7.04 0.70
CA LEU A 546 -13.02 -6.40 1.59
C LEU A 546 -13.21 -6.75 3.07
N GLY A 547 -14.30 -7.45 3.43
CA GLY A 547 -14.58 -7.84 4.80
C GLY A 547 -14.98 -6.68 5.70
N LEU A 548 -15.67 -5.68 5.14
CA LEU A 548 -16.20 -4.57 5.92
C LEU A 548 -17.38 -5.09 6.77
N GLY A 549 -17.28 -4.95 8.09
CA GLY A 549 -18.28 -5.46 9.03
C GLY A 549 -19.69 -4.91 8.80
N GLU A 550 -20.70 -5.56 9.37
CA GLU A 550 -22.11 -5.18 9.17
C GLU A 550 -22.43 -3.73 9.58
N GLY A 551 -21.67 -3.20 10.54
CA GLY A 551 -21.76 -1.81 10.98
C GLY A 551 -21.17 -0.77 10.02
N ALA A 552 -20.58 -1.16 8.88
CA ALA A 552 -20.07 -0.21 7.90
C ALA A 552 -21.20 0.64 7.31
N ALA A 553 -21.05 1.96 7.41
CA ALA A 553 -22.00 2.91 6.84
C ALA A 553 -21.94 2.90 5.31
N TRP A 554 -23.08 3.08 4.66
CA TRP A 554 -23.16 3.35 3.23
C TRP A 554 -23.71 4.76 3.02
N LEU A 555 -23.07 5.52 2.13
CA LEU A 555 -23.54 6.80 1.64
C LEU A 555 -23.43 6.80 0.11
N ASP A 556 -24.50 7.20 -0.55
CA ASP A 556 -24.50 7.51 -1.99
C ASP A 556 -24.87 8.98 -2.13
N CYS A 557 -23.86 9.82 -2.37
CA CYS A 557 -24.04 11.27 -2.41
C CYS A 557 -24.81 11.66 -3.67
N GLU A 558 -25.71 12.61 -3.54
CA GLU A 558 -26.42 13.17 -4.69
C GLU A 558 -25.44 13.74 -5.73
N SER A 559 -25.77 13.52 -7.00
CA SER A 559 -24.99 14.07 -8.11
C SER A 559 -25.17 15.57 -8.20
N PRO A 560 -24.09 16.36 -8.33
CA PRO A 560 -24.21 17.78 -8.63
C PRO A 560 -24.63 18.04 -10.09
N PHE A 561 -24.75 16.98 -10.91
CA PHE A 561 -25.05 17.06 -12.33
C PHE A 561 -26.52 16.77 -12.65
N ASP A 562 -27.05 17.50 -13.62
CA ASP A 562 -28.38 17.31 -14.19
C ASP A 562 -28.35 16.37 -15.40
N ALA A 563 -29.36 15.51 -15.54
CA ALA A 563 -29.49 14.58 -16.64
C ALA A 563 -29.52 15.24 -18.04
N ALA A 564 -29.89 16.51 -18.14
CA ALA A 564 -29.90 17.29 -19.37
C ALA A 564 -28.50 17.71 -19.84
N GLN A 565 -27.48 17.62 -18.98
CA GLN A 565 -26.09 17.91 -19.36
C GLN A 565 -25.48 16.80 -20.22
N LEU A 566 -25.89 15.54 -19.99
CA LEU A 566 -25.32 14.37 -20.64
C LEU A 566 -26.39 13.59 -21.40
N ALA A 567 -26.35 13.66 -22.72
CA ALA A 567 -27.21 12.83 -23.56
C ALA A 567 -26.67 11.39 -23.59
N VAL A 568 -27.22 10.51 -22.75
CA VAL A 568 -26.84 9.08 -22.71
C VAL A 568 -27.72 8.27 -23.65
N ARG A 569 -27.10 7.70 -24.70
CA ARG A 569 -27.76 6.93 -25.76
C ARG A 569 -27.23 5.50 -25.78
N ILE A 570 -28.11 4.51 -25.80
CA ILE A 570 -27.75 3.12 -26.07
C ILE A 570 -27.81 2.90 -27.57
N ALA A 571 -26.70 2.48 -28.17
CA ALA A 571 -26.67 1.94 -29.52
C ALA A 571 -26.77 0.41 -29.43
N PRO A 572 -27.84 -0.21 -29.95
CA PRO A 572 -28.11 -1.65 -29.80
C PRO A 572 -27.27 -2.50 -30.77
N LEU A 573 -25.94 -2.31 -30.76
CA LEU A 573 -24.98 -3.14 -31.49
C LEU A 573 -24.49 -4.27 -30.58
N SER A 574 -24.06 -5.41 -31.13
CA SER A 574 -23.38 -6.43 -30.33
C SER A 574 -21.87 -6.25 -30.41
N THR A 575 -21.19 -6.08 -29.27
CA THR A 575 -19.70 -6.01 -29.20
C THR A 575 -19.06 -7.32 -28.75
N ARG A 576 -19.84 -8.41 -28.74
CA ARG A 576 -19.37 -9.76 -28.43
C ARG A 576 -18.35 -10.21 -29.46
N TYR A 577 -17.39 -11.02 -29.03
CA TYR A 577 -16.31 -11.50 -29.90
C TYR A 577 -16.81 -12.06 -31.24
N ALA A 578 -17.87 -12.88 -31.24
CA ALA A 578 -18.44 -13.47 -32.44
C ALA A 578 -19.09 -12.45 -33.41
N ASP A 579 -19.61 -11.34 -32.88
CA ASP A 579 -20.38 -10.36 -33.65
C ASP A 579 -19.54 -9.11 -34.04
N ARG A 580 -18.29 -9.03 -33.56
CA ARG A 580 -17.45 -7.83 -33.72
C ARG A 580 -17.29 -7.42 -35.16
N GLU A 581 -17.08 -8.36 -36.08
CA GLU A 581 -16.92 -8.04 -37.50
C GLU A 581 -18.18 -7.34 -38.06
N ALA A 582 -19.35 -7.88 -37.78
CA ALA A 582 -20.62 -7.30 -38.19
C ALA A 582 -20.90 -5.93 -37.53
N SER A 583 -20.32 -5.68 -36.34
CA SER A 583 -20.48 -4.41 -35.62
C SER A 583 -19.64 -3.26 -36.17
N LEU A 584 -18.56 -3.53 -36.93
CA LEU A 584 -17.58 -2.50 -37.33
C LEU A 584 -18.20 -1.40 -38.19
N ALA A 585 -18.92 -1.77 -39.26
CA ALA A 585 -19.47 -0.77 -40.18
C ALA A 585 -20.57 0.09 -39.52
N PRO A 586 -21.55 -0.49 -38.79
CA PRO A 586 -22.52 0.30 -38.02
C PRO A 586 -21.89 1.19 -36.95
N LEU A 587 -20.83 0.73 -36.29
CA LEU A 587 -20.11 1.51 -35.28
C LEU A 587 -19.36 2.69 -35.92
N ALA A 588 -18.66 2.47 -37.02
CA ALA A 588 -17.97 3.53 -37.77
C ALA A 588 -18.97 4.61 -38.24
N ALA A 589 -20.12 4.18 -38.80
CA ALA A 589 -21.17 5.10 -39.21
C ALA A 589 -21.77 5.89 -38.04
N LEU A 590 -21.97 5.26 -36.88
CA LEU A 590 -22.44 5.93 -35.66
C LEU A 590 -21.47 7.02 -35.20
N ILE A 591 -20.17 6.69 -35.13
CA ILE A 591 -19.13 7.62 -34.69
C ILE A 591 -19.02 8.79 -35.67
N ALA A 592 -18.96 8.51 -36.98
CA ALA A 592 -18.87 9.53 -38.02
C ALA A 592 -20.07 10.48 -38.01
N ARG A 593 -21.29 9.93 -37.91
CA ARG A 593 -22.53 10.72 -37.83
C ARG A 593 -22.54 11.63 -36.60
N GLN A 594 -22.25 11.08 -35.42
CA GLN A 594 -22.23 11.88 -34.20
C GLN A 594 -21.17 12.98 -34.23
N TYR A 595 -20.00 12.70 -34.80
CA TYR A 595 -18.96 13.71 -34.98
C TYR A 595 -19.39 14.81 -35.95
N ALA A 596 -20.09 14.46 -37.04
CA ALA A 596 -20.62 15.44 -37.99
C ALA A 596 -21.72 16.33 -37.38
N GLU A 597 -22.60 15.76 -36.54
CA GLU A 597 -23.64 16.51 -35.82
C GLU A 597 -23.06 17.50 -34.81
N MET A 598 -21.99 17.11 -34.10
CA MET A 598 -21.36 17.92 -33.07
C MET A 598 -19.83 17.73 -33.13
N PRO A 599 -19.12 18.50 -33.98
CA PRO A 599 -17.67 18.40 -34.08
C PRO A 599 -16.99 18.84 -32.78
N GLY A 600 -15.99 18.08 -32.36
CA GLY A 600 -15.22 18.38 -31.14
C GLY A 600 -14.31 17.22 -30.77
N ASN A 601 -13.84 17.21 -29.53
CA ASN A 601 -13.04 16.13 -29.00
C ASN A 601 -13.90 14.97 -28.49
N TYR A 602 -13.63 13.77 -28.99
CA TYR A 602 -14.29 12.53 -28.55
C TYR A 602 -13.28 11.48 -28.10
N LEU A 603 -13.70 10.62 -27.17
CA LEU A 603 -12.97 9.40 -26.81
C LEU A 603 -13.85 8.16 -27.05
N ALA A 604 -13.35 7.23 -27.86
CA ALA A 604 -13.96 5.94 -28.10
C ALA A 604 -13.18 4.84 -27.38
N PHE A 605 -13.87 4.08 -26.53
CA PHE A 605 -13.31 3.03 -25.69
C PHE A 605 -13.69 1.63 -26.18
N PHE A 606 -12.68 0.78 -26.33
CA PHE A 606 -12.82 -0.59 -26.88
C PHE A 606 -12.33 -1.65 -25.88
N SER A 607 -12.80 -2.89 -26.04
CA SER A 607 -12.39 -4.02 -25.18
C SER A 607 -10.97 -4.54 -25.44
N SER A 608 -10.39 -4.26 -26.60
CA SER A 608 -9.07 -4.76 -27.00
C SER A 608 -8.45 -3.89 -28.07
N PHE A 609 -7.12 -3.97 -28.20
CA PHE A 609 -6.37 -3.33 -29.28
C PHE A 609 -6.80 -3.81 -30.66
N ASP A 610 -7.08 -5.11 -30.83
CA ASP A 610 -7.58 -5.66 -32.10
C ASP A 610 -8.88 -4.98 -32.54
N TYR A 611 -9.86 -4.84 -31.63
CA TYR A 611 -11.14 -4.23 -31.98
C TYR A 611 -11.01 -2.72 -32.24
N LEU A 612 -10.10 -2.06 -31.50
CA LEU A 612 -9.72 -0.67 -31.74
C LEU A 612 -9.11 -0.48 -33.14
N GLU A 613 -8.09 -1.28 -33.49
CA GLU A 613 -7.37 -1.22 -34.77
C GLU A 613 -8.32 -1.46 -35.95
N ARG A 614 -9.22 -2.45 -35.85
CA ARG A 614 -10.23 -2.75 -36.87
C ARG A 614 -11.28 -1.65 -37.00
N THR A 615 -11.72 -1.06 -35.89
CA THR A 615 -12.66 0.08 -35.94
C THR A 615 -12.01 1.31 -36.54
N ALA A 616 -10.73 1.58 -36.22
CA ALA A 616 -9.97 2.66 -36.84
C ALA A 616 -9.86 2.49 -38.36
N ALA A 617 -9.58 1.27 -38.84
CA ALA A 617 -9.55 0.96 -40.26
C ALA A 617 -10.92 1.17 -40.93
N ALA A 618 -12.00 0.72 -40.29
CA ALA A 618 -13.36 0.93 -40.77
C ALA A 618 -13.74 2.42 -40.85
N LEU A 619 -13.36 3.22 -39.84
CA LEU A 619 -13.55 4.67 -39.84
C LEU A 619 -12.75 5.35 -40.95
N GLN A 620 -11.48 4.98 -41.12
CA GLN A 620 -10.63 5.54 -42.17
C GLN A 620 -11.16 5.24 -43.58
N ALA A 621 -11.80 4.08 -43.77
CA ALA A 621 -12.42 3.71 -45.03
C ALA A 621 -13.75 4.43 -45.28
N ALA A 622 -14.57 4.62 -44.24
CA ALA A 622 -15.90 5.23 -44.36
C ALA A 622 -15.90 6.76 -44.33
N ALA A 623 -14.94 7.36 -43.63
CA ALA A 623 -14.82 8.81 -43.40
C ALA A 623 -13.33 9.20 -43.23
N PRO A 624 -12.55 9.20 -44.33
CA PRO A 624 -11.10 9.39 -44.30
C PRO A 624 -10.64 10.75 -43.76
N GLU A 625 -11.52 11.75 -43.76
CA GLU A 625 -11.31 13.09 -43.24
C GLU A 625 -11.37 13.19 -41.72
N LEU A 626 -11.80 12.14 -41.02
CA LEU A 626 -11.92 12.18 -39.56
C LEU A 626 -10.52 12.28 -38.90
N PRO A 627 -10.31 13.24 -37.99
CA PRO A 627 -9.06 13.38 -37.26
C PRO A 627 -8.95 12.31 -36.16
N LEU A 628 -8.45 11.13 -36.50
CA LEU A 628 -8.29 10.00 -35.59
C LEU A 628 -6.94 10.02 -34.86
N ARG A 629 -6.95 9.66 -33.57
CA ARG A 629 -5.73 9.32 -32.82
C ARG A 629 -5.90 8.00 -32.08
N CYS A 630 -5.07 7.02 -32.41
CA CYS A 630 -5.13 5.70 -31.80
C CYS A 630 -4.11 5.54 -30.67
N GLN A 631 -4.55 4.99 -29.54
CA GLN A 631 -3.66 4.45 -28.53
C GLN A 631 -2.80 3.32 -29.12
N GLN A 632 -1.50 3.37 -28.87
CA GLN A 632 -0.56 2.31 -29.24
C GLN A 632 -0.44 1.25 -28.13
N ARG A 633 -0.10 0.01 -28.50
CA ARG A 633 0.04 -1.12 -27.56
C ARG A 633 1.10 -0.89 -26.49
N ARG A 634 2.16 -0.18 -26.85
CA ARG A 634 3.22 0.26 -25.95
C ARG A 634 3.29 1.76 -26.08
N MET A 635 3.01 2.44 -24.99
CA MET A 635 3.24 3.87 -24.85
C MET A 635 4.01 4.08 -23.56
N ASP A 636 5.12 4.79 -23.64
CA ASP A 636 5.82 5.29 -22.47
C ASP A 636 5.01 6.42 -21.79
N GLU A 637 5.50 6.95 -20.67
CA GLU A 637 4.80 8.00 -19.93
C GLU A 637 4.70 9.32 -20.71
N ALA A 638 5.72 9.64 -21.51
CA ALA A 638 5.75 10.87 -22.31
C ALA A 638 4.74 10.79 -23.47
N GLU A 639 4.67 9.67 -24.17
CA GLU A 639 3.71 9.40 -25.25
C GLU A 639 2.27 9.43 -24.71
N ARG A 640 2.03 8.85 -23.54
CA ARG A 640 0.70 8.89 -22.89
C ARG A 640 0.31 10.33 -22.57
N ARG A 641 1.22 11.10 -22.00
CA ARG A 641 0.98 12.52 -21.72
C ARG A 641 0.69 13.30 -22.99
N ALA A 642 1.49 13.11 -24.05
CA ALA A 642 1.27 13.75 -25.34
C ALA A 642 -0.10 13.41 -25.96
N PHE A 643 -0.57 12.16 -25.81
CA PHE A 643 -1.92 11.78 -26.24
C PHE A 643 -3.00 12.56 -25.49
N VAL A 644 -2.90 12.67 -24.16
CA VAL A 644 -3.85 13.42 -23.34
C VAL A 644 -3.79 14.92 -23.65
N ASP A 645 -2.58 15.49 -23.74
CA ASP A 645 -2.37 16.92 -23.98
C ASP A 645 -2.88 17.37 -25.35
N SER A 646 -3.02 16.44 -26.32
CA SER A 646 -3.62 16.74 -27.62
C SER A 646 -5.11 17.13 -27.53
N PHE A 647 -5.81 16.73 -26.45
CA PHE A 647 -7.20 17.10 -26.18
C PHE A 647 -7.29 18.51 -25.61
N ALA A 648 -6.91 19.49 -26.43
CA ALA A 648 -7.01 20.90 -26.10
C ALA A 648 -8.45 21.41 -26.25
N GLU A 649 -8.75 22.52 -25.57
CA GLU A 649 -10.01 23.25 -25.71
C GLU A 649 -10.21 23.72 -27.17
N GLY A 650 -11.43 23.56 -27.68
CA GLY A 650 -11.75 23.82 -29.09
C GLY A 650 -11.18 22.78 -30.07
N GLY A 651 -10.50 21.75 -29.57
CA GLY A 651 -9.97 20.65 -30.37
C GLY A 651 -11.06 19.87 -31.10
N ARG A 652 -10.67 19.24 -32.20
CA ARG A 652 -11.55 18.47 -33.08
C ARG A 652 -10.84 17.17 -33.44
N GLN A 653 -10.95 16.16 -32.59
CA GLN A 653 -10.35 14.84 -32.83
C GLN A 653 -11.14 13.71 -32.15
N ILE A 654 -10.94 12.49 -32.64
CA ILE A 654 -11.48 11.27 -32.05
C ILE A 654 -10.32 10.41 -31.58
N GLY A 655 -10.11 10.33 -30.27
CA GLY A 655 -9.17 9.39 -29.68
C GLY A 655 -9.80 8.01 -29.56
N LEU A 656 -9.08 6.97 -29.98
CA LEU A 656 -9.45 5.58 -29.78
C LEU A 656 -8.53 4.97 -28.72
N ALA A 657 -9.11 4.39 -27.68
CA ALA A 657 -8.38 3.83 -26.55
C ALA A 657 -9.01 2.52 -26.05
N VAL A 658 -8.22 1.71 -25.32
CA VAL A 658 -8.71 0.49 -24.67
C VAL A 658 -9.26 0.83 -23.28
N LEU A 659 -10.47 0.34 -22.98
CA LEU A 659 -11.12 0.55 -21.69
C LEU A 659 -10.35 -0.16 -20.56
N GLY A 660 -10.20 0.50 -19.40
CA GLY A 660 -9.41 -0.02 -18.28
C GLY A 660 -7.89 0.03 -18.51
N GLY A 661 -7.43 0.62 -19.62
CA GLY A 661 -6.03 0.97 -19.85
C GLY A 661 -5.66 2.35 -19.29
N ALA A 662 -4.48 2.86 -19.68
CA ALA A 662 -3.92 4.12 -19.19
C ALA A 662 -4.83 5.36 -19.38
N PHE A 663 -5.75 5.34 -20.35
CA PHE A 663 -6.63 6.45 -20.67
C PHE A 663 -8.07 6.29 -20.14
N GLY A 664 -8.48 5.09 -19.71
CA GLY A 664 -9.78 4.89 -19.07
C GLY A 664 -9.79 5.43 -17.62
N GLU A 665 -8.63 5.42 -16.97
CA GLU A 665 -8.50 5.72 -15.56
C GLU A 665 -7.38 6.75 -15.29
N GLY A 666 -7.72 7.89 -14.70
CA GLY A 666 -6.73 8.84 -14.17
C GLY A 666 -6.29 9.97 -15.12
N ILE A 667 -6.95 10.14 -16.27
CA ILE A 667 -6.79 11.32 -17.13
C ILE A 667 -7.80 12.40 -16.73
N ASP A 668 -7.39 13.67 -16.85
CA ASP A 668 -8.22 14.82 -16.54
C ASP A 668 -8.41 15.71 -17.77
N LEU A 669 -9.61 15.69 -18.33
CA LEU A 669 -10.02 16.44 -19.52
C LEU A 669 -11.28 17.25 -19.19
N PRO A 670 -11.18 18.31 -18.38
CA PRO A 670 -12.33 19.11 -17.98
C PRO A 670 -12.82 20.03 -19.10
N GLY A 671 -14.09 20.45 -19.01
CA GLY A 671 -14.65 21.46 -19.91
C GLY A 671 -14.87 20.97 -21.33
N SER A 672 -14.68 21.88 -22.29
CA SER A 672 -14.83 21.61 -23.72
C SER A 672 -13.76 20.68 -24.31
N ARG A 673 -12.79 20.22 -23.50
CA ARG A 673 -11.73 19.30 -23.93
C ARG A 673 -12.25 17.91 -24.31
N LEU A 674 -13.46 17.55 -23.88
CA LEU A 674 -14.11 16.31 -24.28
C LEU A 674 -15.64 16.51 -24.37
N VAL A 675 -16.18 16.60 -25.60
CA VAL A 675 -17.62 16.84 -25.83
C VAL A 675 -18.44 15.56 -25.91
N GLY A 676 -17.78 14.40 -26.00
CA GLY A 676 -18.48 13.13 -25.95
C GLY A 676 -17.59 11.91 -25.86
N ALA A 677 -18.22 10.77 -25.59
CA ALA A 677 -17.55 9.48 -25.54
C ALA A 677 -18.40 8.37 -26.16
N PHE A 678 -17.72 7.37 -26.71
CA PHE A 678 -18.30 6.11 -27.15
C PHE A 678 -17.71 5.00 -26.30
N VAL A 679 -18.55 4.14 -25.71
CA VAL A 679 -18.10 2.98 -24.94
C VAL A 679 -18.62 1.73 -25.64
N ALA A 680 -17.78 1.14 -26.49
CA ALA A 680 -18.08 -0.03 -27.30
C ALA A 680 -17.70 -1.34 -26.61
N THR A 681 -18.07 -1.47 -25.34
CA THR A 681 -17.89 -2.66 -24.51
C THR A 681 -18.57 -2.48 -23.14
N LEU A 682 -18.90 -3.58 -22.46
CA LEU A 682 -19.25 -3.56 -21.03
C LEU A 682 -18.01 -3.55 -20.11
N GLY A 683 -16.79 -3.53 -20.65
CA GLY A 683 -15.56 -3.54 -19.87
C GLY A 683 -15.31 -4.83 -19.09
N LEU A 684 -16.05 -5.89 -19.42
CA LEU A 684 -15.94 -7.18 -18.75
C LEU A 684 -14.49 -7.69 -18.82
N PRO A 685 -13.94 -8.23 -17.71
CA PRO A 685 -12.71 -9.00 -17.73
C PRO A 685 -12.71 -10.09 -18.82
N PRO A 686 -11.53 -10.52 -19.30
CA PRO A 686 -11.44 -11.60 -20.27
C PRO A 686 -12.11 -12.86 -19.73
N VAL A 687 -12.86 -13.55 -20.58
CA VAL A 687 -13.41 -14.86 -20.22
C VAL A 687 -12.30 -15.88 -20.44
N ASP A 688 -11.66 -16.26 -19.35
CA ASP A 688 -10.61 -17.27 -19.32
C ASP A 688 -10.85 -18.25 -18.16
N ALA A 689 -10.08 -19.34 -18.15
CA ALA A 689 -10.26 -20.40 -17.16
C ALA A 689 -10.00 -19.92 -15.72
N VAL A 690 -9.15 -18.91 -15.54
CA VAL A 690 -8.90 -18.28 -14.24
C VAL A 690 -10.14 -17.55 -13.76
N GLN A 691 -10.72 -16.68 -14.60
CA GLN A 691 -11.93 -15.93 -14.25
C GLN A 691 -13.14 -16.85 -14.03
N GLU A 692 -13.32 -17.89 -14.86
CA GLU A 692 -14.41 -18.85 -14.66
C GLU A 692 -14.27 -19.63 -13.35
N SER A 693 -13.03 -19.98 -12.96
CA SER A 693 -12.77 -20.60 -11.67
C SER A 693 -13.04 -19.64 -10.50
N MET A 694 -12.61 -18.38 -10.59
CA MET A 694 -12.93 -17.36 -9.59
C MET A 694 -14.44 -17.14 -9.47
N LYS A 695 -15.15 -17.11 -10.60
CA LYS A 695 -16.61 -17.01 -10.67
C LYS A 695 -17.28 -18.15 -9.95
N ALA A 696 -16.85 -19.40 -10.16
CA ALA A 696 -17.43 -20.56 -9.49
C ALA A 696 -17.28 -20.45 -7.96
N ARG A 697 -16.14 -20.00 -7.44
CA ARG A 697 -15.94 -19.81 -5.99
C ARG A 697 -16.77 -18.66 -5.43
N LEU A 698 -16.85 -17.54 -6.15
CA LEU A 698 -17.68 -16.40 -5.76
C LEU A 698 -19.17 -16.74 -5.80
N GLU A 699 -19.60 -17.59 -6.74
CA GLU A 699 -20.96 -18.13 -6.80
C GLU A 699 -21.24 -19.01 -5.57
N ALA A 700 -20.36 -19.96 -5.26
CA ALA A 700 -20.52 -20.84 -4.11
C ALA A 700 -20.58 -20.07 -2.78
N ARG A 701 -19.86 -18.95 -2.67
CA ARG A 701 -19.79 -18.15 -1.44
C ARG A 701 -20.91 -17.11 -1.30
N PHE A 702 -21.26 -16.42 -2.39
CA PHE A 702 -22.13 -15.25 -2.34
C PHE A 702 -23.38 -15.35 -3.22
N GLY A 703 -23.51 -16.40 -4.04
CA GLY A 703 -24.60 -16.51 -5.04
C GLY A 703 -24.57 -15.43 -6.12
N ALA A 704 -23.40 -14.78 -6.31
CA ALA A 704 -23.23 -13.61 -7.16
C ALA A 704 -21.96 -13.70 -8.02
N GLY A 705 -21.57 -14.90 -8.43
CA GLY A 705 -20.30 -15.18 -9.11
C GLY A 705 -20.15 -14.42 -10.42
N TRP A 706 -21.18 -14.40 -11.27
CA TRP A 706 -21.16 -13.61 -12.51
C TRP A 706 -21.03 -12.11 -12.23
N ALA A 707 -21.80 -11.61 -11.26
CA ALA A 707 -21.81 -10.19 -10.93
C ALA A 707 -20.46 -9.72 -10.37
N TYR A 708 -19.89 -10.47 -9.43
CA TYR A 708 -18.65 -10.10 -8.73
C TYR A 708 -17.38 -10.35 -9.56
N THR A 709 -17.44 -11.28 -10.51
CA THR A 709 -16.30 -11.56 -11.40
C THR A 709 -16.30 -10.61 -12.59
N TYR A 710 -17.44 -10.42 -13.25
CA TYR A 710 -17.49 -9.76 -14.55
C TYR A 710 -18.25 -8.44 -14.53
N LEU A 711 -19.50 -8.45 -14.08
CA LEU A 711 -20.41 -7.33 -14.33
C LEU A 711 -20.04 -6.08 -13.54
N VAL A 712 -19.88 -6.17 -12.22
CA VAL A 712 -19.57 -5.01 -11.36
C VAL A 712 -18.21 -4.39 -11.73
N PRO A 713 -17.10 -5.15 -11.84
CA PRO A 713 -15.81 -4.58 -12.24
C PRO A 713 -15.84 -3.97 -13.66
N GLY A 714 -16.60 -4.58 -14.58
CA GLY A 714 -16.72 -4.06 -15.94
C GLY A 714 -17.46 -2.74 -16.00
N LEU A 715 -18.62 -2.65 -15.32
CA LEU A 715 -19.44 -1.44 -15.32
C LEU A 715 -18.78 -0.30 -14.55
N GLN A 716 -17.99 -0.58 -13.50
CA GLN A 716 -17.17 0.45 -12.85
C GLN A 716 -16.24 1.14 -13.85
N LYS A 717 -15.56 0.38 -14.74
CA LYS A 717 -14.71 0.95 -15.80
C LYS A 717 -15.51 1.79 -16.79
N VAL A 718 -16.70 1.32 -17.19
CA VAL A 718 -17.59 2.05 -18.10
C VAL A 718 -17.98 3.40 -17.50
N VAL A 719 -18.42 3.42 -16.25
CA VAL A 719 -18.86 4.65 -15.56
C VAL A 719 -17.68 5.61 -15.36
N GLN A 720 -16.49 5.10 -15.07
CA GLN A 720 -15.29 5.93 -14.94
C GLN A 720 -14.86 6.57 -16.26
N ALA A 721 -14.95 5.83 -17.36
CA ALA A 721 -14.67 6.35 -18.70
C ALA A 721 -15.72 7.40 -19.12
N ALA A 722 -16.99 7.14 -18.83
CA ALA A 722 -18.08 8.08 -19.09
C ALA A 722 -17.99 9.35 -18.25
N GLY A 723 -17.59 9.23 -16.98
CA GLY A 723 -17.33 10.35 -16.07
C GLY A 723 -16.17 11.25 -16.48
N ARG A 724 -15.53 11.01 -17.64
CA ARG A 724 -14.59 11.94 -18.27
C ARG A 724 -15.28 13.05 -19.05
N VAL A 725 -16.51 12.82 -19.54
CA VAL A 725 -17.26 13.81 -20.34
C VAL A 725 -17.83 14.92 -19.48
N ILE A 726 -18.24 14.61 -18.24
CA ILE A 726 -18.85 15.57 -17.31
C ILE A 726 -18.02 15.61 -16.02
N ARG A 727 -17.41 16.76 -15.74
CA ARG A 727 -16.58 17.04 -14.55
C ARG A 727 -17.07 18.24 -13.76
N THR A 728 -17.62 19.24 -14.44
CA THR A 728 -18.15 20.47 -13.85
C THR A 728 -19.66 20.59 -14.10
N PRO A 729 -20.41 21.33 -13.26
CA PRO A 729 -21.82 21.61 -13.48
C PRO A 729 -22.12 22.36 -14.79
N GLU A 730 -21.11 22.93 -15.43
CA GLU A 730 -21.22 23.65 -16.70
C GLU A 730 -20.99 22.74 -17.92
N ASP A 731 -20.35 21.58 -17.72
CA ASP A 731 -20.02 20.66 -18.80
C ASP A 731 -21.29 20.10 -19.46
N ARG A 732 -21.23 19.89 -20.77
CA ARG A 732 -22.28 19.24 -21.56
C ARG A 732 -21.65 18.29 -22.56
N GLY A 733 -22.32 17.18 -22.83
CA GLY A 733 -21.82 16.24 -23.83
C GLY A 733 -22.75 15.09 -24.15
N VAL A 734 -22.24 14.18 -24.96
CA VAL A 734 -22.96 12.97 -25.40
C VAL A 734 -22.19 11.71 -24.99
N LEU A 735 -22.91 10.71 -24.52
CA LEU A 735 -22.35 9.39 -24.22
C LEU A 735 -23.10 8.33 -25.01
N HIS A 736 -22.39 7.62 -25.87
CA HIS A 736 -22.90 6.44 -26.57
C HIS A 736 -22.45 5.18 -25.87
N LEU A 737 -23.40 4.46 -25.28
CA LEU A 737 -23.22 3.11 -24.74
C LEU A 737 -23.49 2.12 -25.87
N VAL A 738 -22.43 1.65 -26.52
CA VAL A 738 -22.50 0.85 -27.73
C VAL A 738 -22.42 -0.63 -27.35
N ASP A 739 -23.54 -1.17 -26.86
CA ASP A 739 -23.77 -2.61 -26.69
C ASP A 739 -25.26 -2.86 -26.37
N ASP A 740 -25.87 -3.89 -26.97
CA ASP A 740 -27.26 -4.29 -26.71
C ASP A 740 -27.52 -4.59 -25.22
N ARG A 741 -26.52 -5.07 -24.48
CA ARG A 741 -26.64 -5.40 -23.05
C ARG A 741 -26.88 -4.20 -22.17
N PHE A 742 -26.50 -2.98 -22.56
CA PHE A 742 -26.82 -1.79 -21.79
C PHE A 742 -28.33 -1.59 -21.64
N GLY A 743 -29.14 -2.22 -22.50
CA GLY A 743 -30.59 -2.24 -22.38
C GLY A 743 -31.15 -3.16 -21.28
N ARG A 744 -30.35 -4.06 -20.70
CA ARG A 744 -30.78 -5.04 -19.68
C ARG A 744 -30.95 -4.37 -18.31
N ALA A 745 -31.94 -4.80 -17.53
CA ALA A 745 -32.27 -4.21 -16.24
C ALA A 745 -31.10 -4.27 -15.24
N GLU A 746 -30.45 -5.44 -15.14
CA GLU A 746 -29.28 -5.67 -14.27
C GLU A 746 -28.09 -4.74 -14.58
N VAL A 747 -27.89 -4.40 -15.87
CA VAL A 747 -26.82 -3.50 -16.30
C VAL A 747 -27.19 -2.05 -15.99
N ARG A 748 -28.44 -1.67 -16.28
CA ARG A 748 -28.96 -0.31 -16.00
C ARG A 748 -28.94 0.02 -14.52
N ALA A 749 -29.16 -0.96 -13.64
CA ALA A 749 -29.11 -0.78 -12.19
C ALA A 749 -27.71 -0.40 -11.67
N LEU A 750 -26.65 -0.65 -12.45
CA LEU A 750 -25.27 -0.33 -12.11
C LEU A 750 -24.78 0.99 -12.76
N LEU A 751 -25.60 1.62 -13.58
CA LEU A 751 -25.30 2.94 -14.15
C LEU A 751 -25.68 4.04 -13.14
N PRO A 752 -25.03 5.22 -13.20
CA PRO A 752 -25.39 6.34 -12.33
C PRO A 752 -26.87 6.71 -12.42
N GLY A 753 -27.54 6.83 -11.27
CA GLY A 753 -28.98 7.06 -11.21
C GLY A 753 -29.44 8.37 -11.86
N TRP A 754 -28.57 9.38 -11.95
CA TRP A 754 -28.86 10.66 -12.61
C TRP A 754 -28.83 10.57 -14.15
N TRP A 755 -28.33 9.47 -14.74
CA TRP A 755 -28.31 9.31 -16.20
C TRP A 755 -29.71 9.02 -16.75
N ARG A 756 -30.23 9.92 -17.60
CA ARG A 756 -31.42 9.65 -18.40
C ARG A 756 -31.06 8.88 -19.66
N VAL A 757 -30.97 7.56 -19.53
CA VAL A 757 -30.59 6.65 -20.61
C VAL A 757 -31.72 6.49 -21.63
N ARG A 758 -31.47 6.85 -22.89
CA ARG A 758 -32.39 6.67 -24.03
C ARG A 758 -31.93 5.51 -24.92
N ARG A 759 -32.83 4.70 -25.44
CA ARG A 759 -32.50 3.71 -26.49
C ARG A 759 -32.51 4.42 -27.83
N GLY A 760 -31.38 4.44 -28.55
CA GLY A 760 -31.32 4.98 -29.90
C GLY A 760 -31.97 3.99 -30.86
N GLY A 761 -33.10 4.37 -31.45
CA GLY A 761 -33.65 3.75 -32.66
C GLY A 761 -33.09 4.44 -33.89
N ALA A 762 -33.02 3.73 -35.03
CA ALA A 762 -32.79 4.35 -36.32
C ALA A 762 -34.03 5.19 -36.68
N GLY A 763 -34.04 6.48 -36.34
CA GLY A 763 -35.14 7.38 -36.71
C GLY A 763 -35.45 8.55 -35.77
N ASP A 764 -34.51 9.02 -34.94
CA ASP A 764 -34.59 10.32 -34.26
C ASP A 764 -33.49 11.26 -34.77
#